data_AF-A0A521NMT8-F1
#
_entry.id   AF-A0A521NMT8-F1
#
_cell.length_a   1.000
_cell.length_b   1.000
_cell.length_c   1.000
_cell.angle_alpha   90.00
_cell.angle_beta   90.00
_cell.angle_gamma   90.00
#
_symmetry.space_group_name_H-M   'P 1'
#
loop_
_entity.id
_entity.type
_entity.pdbx_description
1 polymer ?
#
loop_
_entity_poly.entity_id
_entity_poly.type
_entity_poly.pdbx_seq_one_letter_code
_entity_poly.pdbx_strand_id
1 'polypeptide(L)'
;MSTRQRGAKDHRAGGEVSVFRMAPVARVITLMLAAIGAAGAAHAQQRAFSAGWMAQKNIAQGQAIATGRLPNGLPVSSLNTPSAQQQQAREQLQRSLGNLNLAAQSIAAQQAAQAAARQAALDDPSSVPDGLANGGLRVDTNSLTAGWLNAQAPVQSQGTDGRTTVTIQQTGDRAILNWETFNVGKRTTVDFKQQADWAVLNRVNDPQARPSQIQGQIKADGTVLIANRNGIVFSGSSQTDTRNLVAAAARIGDDQFKARGIYSAQESGAYTPSFTDANGKVEVQAGARINTAVPTTVTQGGGYALLLGKEVSNAGTITTPRGQVQMAAGDFFIVRPGQSTTGNQYATTRGNEVAPQFNADSAAGAVTNTGLLQAPEGDITLAGRKVMQDGVAVSTTTVDTRGTIHLLNSASDKLGSVTVTSRGLNAILLDDQNGRTALDSQRDALIADSAVQDLARRTAASGGFDNLARLDDRRDQSRIEIVSGGGVVFEGGSTTLATGGQIAVAASNGRSTVANGARLDVSGAVGVQVAMSSNNVEINIQGNEQRDAPLNRDTTLLNNSNVWIDRRKLLRVAAGVGGYDKERWYTPGGLLEVGGYLGLQGHTVGEWGAQGGSVVFAGNELVAQAGSNINLSGGTLDVQTGMIKQSWIKGADGRLYEVSSAPADVQYTGLYKGYEDAHKRWGDKTTGFFYNPLIGPQQRLE
;
A
#
# COMPACT_ATOMS: atom_id res chain seq x y z
N MET A 1 28.78 -68.54 43.33
CA MET A 1 29.99 -69.30 42.92
C MET A 1 30.89 -68.34 42.16
N SER A 2 32.01 -67.92 42.75
CA SER A 2 33.35 -68.52 42.54
C SER A 2 33.88 -68.28 41.12
N THR A 3 34.64 -67.20 40.86
CA THR A 3 36.10 -67.04 41.09
C THR A 3 36.99 -67.79 40.10
N ARG A 4 37.95 -67.05 39.48
CA ARG A 4 39.37 -67.39 39.15
C ARG A 4 39.84 -66.47 37.99
N GLN A 5 41.09 -66.01 37.85
CA GLN A 5 42.27 -65.97 38.74
C GLN A 5 43.31 -64.98 38.17
N ARG A 6 43.96 -64.16 39.03
CA ARG A 6 45.43 -63.95 39.25
C ARG A 6 46.40 -63.88 38.03
N GLY A 7 47.49 -63.10 38.07
CA GLY A 7 48.10 -62.31 39.16
C GLY A 7 49.00 -61.15 38.64
N ALA A 8 49.24 -60.12 39.45
CA ALA A 8 50.44 -59.93 40.31
C ALA A 8 51.70 -59.59 39.49
N LYS A 9 52.22 -58.36 39.55
CA LYS A 9 52.83 -57.66 40.71
C LYS A 9 52.76 -56.12 40.56
N ASP A 10 53.02 -55.23 41.52
CA ASP A 10 53.34 -55.31 42.98
C ASP A 10 52.76 -54.07 43.74
N HIS A 11 53.56 -53.27 44.48
CA HIS A 11 53.19 -52.13 45.35
C HIS A 11 54.28 -51.03 45.29
N ARG A 12 54.13 -49.74 45.66
CA ARG A 12 53.24 -48.92 46.54
C ARG A 12 53.49 -47.41 46.14
N ALA A 13 52.81 -46.33 46.55
CA ALA A 13 51.56 -46.03 47.28
C ALA A 13 51.19 -44.52 47.14
N GLY A 14 49.94 -44.12 47.42
CA GLY A 14 49.59 -42.84 48.08
C GLY A 14 49.17 -41.61 47.24
N GLY A 15 47.99 -41.04 47.56
CA GLY A 15 47.75 -39.57 47.46
C GLY A 15 46.64 -39.10 46.52
N GLU A 16 45.54 -38.59 47.09
CA GLU A 16 44.26 -38.25 46.47
C GLU A 16 44.20 -37.03 45.49
N VAL A 17 43.21 -37.12 44.58
CA VAL A 17 42.24 -36.09 44.12
C VAL A 17 42.58 -34.60 44.34
N SER A 18 42.55 -33.81 43.25
CA SER A 18 42.47 -32.34 43.32
C SER A 18 41.18 -31.78 42.72
N VAL A 19 40.47 -30.99 43.52
CA VAL A 19 39.45 -30.01 43.09
C VAL A 19 39.95 -28.65 43.54
N PHE A 20 39.96 -27.63 42.68
CA PHE A 20 40.31 -26.28 43.09
C PHE A 20 39.43 -25.19 42.47
N ARG A 21 38.86 -24.35 43.36
CA ARG A 21 38.49 -22.96 43.12
C ARG A 21 38.86 -22.18 44.39
N MET A 22 39.61 -21.09 44.24
CA MET A 22 39.32 -19.73 44.75
C MET A 22 40.54 -18.80 44.47
N ALA A 23 40.29 -17.50 44.39
CA ALA A 23 41.24 -16.43 43.98
C ALA A 23 41.82 -15.70 45.23
N PRO A 24 42.38 -14.45 45.25
CA PRO A 24 42.55 -13.42 44.19
C PRO A 24 43.82 -12.47 44.27
N VAL A 25 43.82 -11.39 43.45
CA VAL A 25 44.49 -10.04 43.61
C VAL A 25 45.96 -9.75 43.12
N ALA A 26 46.05 -9.26 41.88
CA ALA A 26 46.61 -7.97 41.38
C ALA A 26 48.12 -7.56 41.31
N ARG A 27 48.38 -6.68 40.30
CA ARG A 27 49.53 -5.76 40.01
C ARG A 27 50.80 -6.41 39.37
N VAL A 28 51.55 -5.81 38.41
CA VAL A 28 51.47 -4.51 37.69
C VAL A 28 52.35 -4.53 36.38
N ILE A 29 51.99 -3.73 35.35
CA ILE A 29 52.81 -2.91 34.38
C ILE A 29 54.26 -3.34 34.04
N THR A 30 54.88 -3.16 32.86
CA THR A 30 54.55 -2.84 31.44
C THR A 30 55.91 -2.84 30.71
N LEU A 31 56.00 -3.26 29.44
CA LEU A 31 57.18 -2.99 28.60
C LEU A 31 56.77 -2.38 27.26
N MET A 32 57.35 -1.22 26.96
CA MET A 32 57.18 -0.42 25.74
C MET A 32 58.56 0.12 25.31
N LEU A 33 58.64 0.61 24.07
CA LEU A 33 59.73 1.41 23.49
C LEU A 33 61.06 0.68 23.20
N ALA A 34 61.25 0.30 21.93
CA ALA A 34 62.24 0.94 21.06
C ALA A 34 62.07 0.54 19.57
N ALA A 35 62.31 1.50 18.67
CA ALA A 35 62.75 1.31 17.28
C ALA A 35 61.92 0.41 16.32
N ILE A 36 60.78 0.90 15.82
CA ILE A 36 60.41 0.71 14.41
C ILE A 36 60.05 2.08 13.83
N GLY A 37 60.97 2.66 13.06
CA GLY A 37 60.76 3.93 12.38
C GLY A 37 61.11 3.83 10.90
N ALA A 38 60.12 3.51 10.06
CA ALA A 38 60.02 3.93 8.65
C ALA A 38 58.75 3.36 7.99
N ALA A 39 58.04 4.22 7.24
CA ALA A 39 57.02 3.93 6.23
C ALA A 39 55.69 3.22 6.63
N GLY A 40 54.57 3.91 6.38
CA GLY A 40 53.27 3.26 6.10
C GLY A 40 52.19 3.40 7.17
N ALA A 41 51.56 4.57 7.29
CA ALA A 41 50.33 4.72 8.07
C ALA A 41 49.14 4.08 7.32
N ALA A 42 48.84 2.81 7.61
CA ALA A 42 47.62 2.16 7.15
C ALA A 42 46.42 2.70 7.96
N HIS A 43 45.58 3.52 7.33
CA HIS A 43 44.31 3.93 7.93
C HIS A 43 43.39 2.71 8.10
N ALA A 44 43.07 2.36 9.35
CA ALA A 44 42.07 1.35 9.65
C ALA A 44 40.68 1.85 9.22
N GLN A 45 40.17 1.36 8.08
CA GLN A 45 38.84 1.70 7.58
C GLN A 45 37.76 1.27 8.58
N GLN A 46 37.13 2.26 9.23
CA GLN A 46 35.97 2.03 10.08
C GLN A 46 34.82 1.45 9.25
N ARG A 47 34.19 0.37 9.74
CA ARG A 47 33.04 -0.24 9.06
C ARG A 47 31.86 0.72 9.05
N ALA A 48 31.38 1.06 7.85
CA ALA A 48 30.12 1.78 7.66
C ALA A 48 28.97 1.04 8.38
N PHE A 49 27.97 1.80 8.84
CA PHE A 49 26.80 1.29 9.57
C PHE A 49 27.08 0.59 10.92
N SER A 50 28.31 0.64 11.44
CA SER A 50 28.59 0.23 12.82
C SER A 50 27.99 1.21 13.85
N ALA A 51 27.72 0.73 15.07
CA ALA A 51 27.19 1.58 16.15
C ALA A 51 28.10 2.79 16.46
N GLY A 52 29.43 2.61 16.35
CA GLY A 52 30.40 3.71 16.48
C GLY A 52 30.30 4.72 15.34
N TRP A 53 30.11 4.27 14.09
CA TRP A 53 29.89 5.14 12.93
C TRP A 53 28.59 5.95 13.07
N MET A 54 27.50 5.31 13.52
CA MET A 54 26.21 5.98 13.80
C MET A 54 26.34 7.03 14.90
N ALA A 55 26.97 6.70 16.04
CA ALA A 55 27.20 7.63 17.14
C ALA A 55 28.05 8.83 16.71
N GLN A 56 29.13 8.58 15.97
CA GLN A 56 30.01 9.63 15.45
C GLN A 56 29.31 10.52 14.41
N LYS A 57 28.40 9.95 13.59
CA LYS A 57 27.56 10.72 12.66
C LYS A 57 26.54 11.61 13.39
N ASN A 58 25.91 11.11 14.45
CA ASN A 58 24.98 11.89 15.27
C ASN A 58 25.69 13.06 15.99
N ILE A 59 26.91 12.84 16.50
CA ILE A 59 27.74 13.89 17.09
C ILE A 59 28.15 14.94 16.04
N ALA A 60 28.53 14.50 14.84
CA ALA A 60 28.86 15.40 13.72
C ALA A 60 27.63 16.21 13.25
N GLN A 61 26.43 15.62 13.21
CA GLN A 61 25.18 16.35 12.96
C GLN A 61 24.88 17.36 14.06
N GLY A 62 25.02 16.98 15.33
CA GLY A 62 24.81 17.90 16.46
C GLY A 62 25.73 19.12 16.40
N GLN A 63 27.02 18.92 16.10
CA GLN A 63 27.96 20.04 15.94
C GLN A 63 27.69 20.88 14.68
N ALA A 64 27.30 20.26 13.56
CA ALA A 64 26.96 20.98 12.33
C ALA A 64 25.69 21.84 12.48
N ILE A 65 24.68 21.35 13.22
CA ILE A 65 23.46 22.10 13.55
C ILE A 65 23.78 23.26 14.51
N ALA A 66 24.65 23.05 15.50
CA ALA A 66 25.00 24.07 16.49
C ALA A 66 25.96 25.16 15.97
N THR A 67 26.84 24.86 15.01
CA THR A 67 27.91 25.78 14.55
C THR A 67 27.77 26.25 13.10
N GLY A 68 26.86 25.65 12.33
CA GLY A 68 26.74 25.90 10.89
C GLY A 68 27.97 25.45 10.08
N ARG A 69 28.87 24.65 10.65
CA ARG A 69 30.10 24.15 10.02
C ARG A 69 30.25 22.63 10.13
N LEU A 70 30.86 22.05 9.11
CA LEU A 70 31.20 20.63 9.05
C LEU A 70 32.42 20.29 9.92
N PRO A 71 32.67 18.99 10.21
CA PRO A 71 33.88 18.54 10.91
C PRO A 71 35.22 18.92 10.26
N ASN A 72 35.21 19.35 9.00
CA ASN A 72 36.38 19.85 8.27
C ASN A 72 36.48 21.40 8.23
N GLY A 73 35.65 22.10 9.00
CA GLY A 73 35.67 23.57 9.14
C GLY A 73 34.94 24.35 8.05
N LEU A 74 34.48 23.71 6.98
CA LEU A 74 33.69 24.36 5.92
C LEU A 74 32.27 24.70 6.41
N PRO A 75 31.67 25.82 5.97
CA PRO A 75 30.28 26.13 6.29
C PRO A 75 29.33 25.13 5.63
N VAL A 76 28.25 24.75 6.30
CA VAL A 76 27.27 23.76 5.78
C VAL A 76 26.65 24.19 4.44
N SER A 77 26.58 25.50 4.17
CA SER A 77 26.18 26.06 2.88
C SER A 77 27.07 25.65 1.70
N SER A 78 28.32 25.22 1.92
CA SER A 78 29.20 24.75 0.84
C SER A 78 28.91 23.32 0.37
N LEU A 79 28.01 22.58 1.02
CA LEU A 79 27.47 21.32 0.50
C LEU A 79 26.38 21.55 -0.55
N ASN A 80 25.67 22.68 -0.44
CA ASN A 80 24.46 22.96 -1.19
C ASN A 80 24.70 24.11 -2.17
N THR A 81 25.56 23.89 -3.17
CA THR A 81 25.50 24.77 -4.35
C THR A 81 24.15 24.54 -5.04
N PRO A 82 23.33 25.58 -5.29
CA PRO A 82 21.98 25.39 -5.85
C PRO A 82 22.00 24.64 -7.19
N SER A 83 23.08 24.79 -7.97
CA SER A 83 23.32 24.06 -9.21
C SER A 83 23.47 22.54 -9.00
N ALA A 84 24.22 22.08 -8.00
CA ALA A 84 24.39 20.65 -7.73
C ALA A 84 23.08 20.02 -7.22
N GLN A 85 22.34 20.72 -6.35
CA GLN A 85 21.02 20.28 -5.91
C GLN A 85 20.02 20.23 -7.09
N GLN A 86 20.06 21.21 -7.99
CA GLN A 86 19.23 21.23 -9.19
C GLN A 86 19.61 20.12 -10.18
N GLN A 87 20.90 19.77 -10.31
CA GLN A 87 21.35 18.63 -11.12
C GLN A 87 20.83 17.30 -10.56
N GLN A 88 20.99 17.06 -9.26
CA GLN A 88 20.48 15.84 -8.60
C GLN A 88 18.95 15.72 -8.70
N ALA A 89 18.23 16.83 -8.52
CA ALA A 89 16.78 16.87 -8.70
C ALA A 89 16.36 16.56 -10.16
N ARG A 90 17.10 17.06 -11.16
CA ARG A 90 16.86 16.73 -12.58
C ARG A 90 17.12 15.24 -12.87
N GLU A 91 18.17 14.65 -12.32
CA GLU A 91 18.46 13.21 -12.47
C GLU A 91 17.43 12.31 -11.76
N GLN A 92 16.88 12.76 -10.63
CA GLN A 92 15.77 12.09 -9.94
C GLN A 92 14.48 12.20 -10.75
N LEU A 93 14.16 13.40 -11.26
CA LEU A 93 12.99 13.63 -12.11
C LEU A 93 13.05 12.79 -13.39
N GLN A 94 14.19 12.75 -14.09
CA GLN A 94 14.36 11.93 -15.29
C GLN A 94 14.15 10.43 -15.01
N ARG A 95 14.59 9.92 -13.86
CA ARG A 95 14.36 8.53 -13.46
C ARG A 95 12.90 8.26 -13.10
N SER A 96 12.28 9.14 -12.31
CA SER A 96 10.86 9.05 -11.95
C SER A 96 9.96 9.08 -13.19
N LEU A 97 10.16 10.06 -14.09
CA LEU A 97 9.48 10.13 -15.38
C LEU A 97 9.76 8.90 -16.25
N GLY A 98 10.99 8.35 -16.24
CA GLY A 98 11.33 7.12 -16.95
C GLY A 98 10.51 5.92 -16.48
N ASN A 99 10.40 5.72 -15.17
CA ASN A 99 9.65 4.60 -14.58
C ASN A 99 8.13 4.79 -14.72
N LEU A 100 7.62 6.02 -14.59
CA LEU A 100 6.21 6.35 -14.87
C LEU A 100 5.84 6.17 -16.34
N ASN A 101 6.72 6.60 -17.27
CA ASN A 101 6.54 6.37 -18.70
C ASN A 101 6.59 4.88 -19.04
N LEU A 102 7.49 4.10 -18.42
CA LEU A 102 7.51 2.64 -18.58
C LEU A 102 6.20 2.00 -18.11
N ALA A 103 5.65 2.44 -16.98
CA ALA A 103 4.38 1.95 -16.48
C ALA A 103 3.22 2.30 -17.43
N ALA A 104 3.13 3.55 -17.89
CA ALA A 104 2.13 4.01 -18.84
C ALA A 104 2.23 3.28 -20.19
N GLN A 105 3.44 3.11 -20.73
CA GLN A 105 3.69 2.36 -21.97
C GLN A 105 3.31 0.89 -21.83
N SER A 106 3.64 0.24 -20.70
CA SER A 106 3.26 -1.16 -20.44
C SER A 106 1.74 -1.34 -20.36
N ILE A 107 1.04 -0.42 -19.69
CA ILE A 107 -0.44 -0.42 -19.63
C ILE A 107 -1.03 -0.21 -21.02
N ALA A 108 -0.54 0.77 -21.79
CA ALA A 108 -1.02 1.05 -23.14
C ALA A 108 -0.75 -0.11 -24.12
N ALA A 109 0.43 -0.71 -24.07
CA ALA A 109 0.80 -1.87 -24.87
C ALA A 109 -0.07 -3.09 -24.55
N GLN A 110 -0.34 -3.35 -23.26
CA GLN A 110 -1.32 -4.35 -22.85
C GLN A 110 -2.70 -4.01 -23.41
N GLN A 111 -3.25 -2.81 -23.16
CA GLN A 111 -4.58 -2.42 -23.65
C GLN A 111 -4.73 -2.59 -25.19
N ALA A 112 -3.70 -2.27 -25.96
CA ALA A 112 -3.66 -2.50 -27.41
C ALA A 112 -3.66 -4.00 -27.76
N ALA A 113 -2.80 -4.81 -27.12
CA ALA A 113 -2.78 -6.26 -27.31
C ALA A 113 -4.12 -6.92 -26.94
N GLN A 114 -4.75 -6.47 -25.85
CA GLN A 114 -6.08 -6.91 -25.40
C GLN A 114 -7.20 -6.45 -26.34
N ALA A 115 -7.03 -5.38 -27.12
CA ALA A 115 -7.97 -5.00 -28.16
C ALA A 115 -7.83 -5.90 -29.40
N ALA A 116 -6.60 -6.13 -29.87
CA ALA A 116 -6.31 -7.00 -31.00
C ALA A 116 -6.73 -8.45 -30.75
N ALA A 117 -6.40 -9.02 -29.58
CA ALA A 117 -6.77 -10.38 -29.21
C ALA A 117 -8.30 -10.57 -29.13
N ARG A 118 -9.04 -9.56 -28.68
CA ARG A 118 -10.51 -9.61 -28.67
C ARG A 118 -11.09 -9.62 -30.09
N GLN A 119 -10.52 -8.85 -31.01
CA GLN A 119 -10.98 -8.86 -32.40
C GLN A 119 -10.80 -10.25 -33.02
N ALA A 120 -9.59 -10.82 -32.91
CA ALA A 120 -9.33 -12.19 -33.38
C ALA A 120 -10.30 -13.21 -32.74
N ALA A 121 -10.47 -13.16 -31.41
CA ALA A 121 -11.38 -14.05 -30.69
C ALA A 121 -12.87 -13.82 -30.99
N LEU A 122 -13.26 -12.68 -31.57
CA LEU A 122 -14.62 -12.44 -32.09
C LEU A 122 -14.80 -13.07 -33.48
N ASP A 123 -13.76 -13.10 -34.30
CA ASP A 123 -13.77 -13.67 -35.65
C ASP A 123 -13.63 -15.21 -35.65
N ASP A 124 -13.04 -15.81 -34.61
CA ASP A 124 -12.90 -17.27 -34.48
C ASP A 124 -14.25 -18.04 -34.49
N PRO A 125 -14.36 -19.19 -35.19
CA PRO A 125 -15.55 -20.03 -35.11
C PRO A 125 -15.85 -20.52 -33.68
N SER A 126 -17.11 -20.44 -33.26
CA SER A 126 -17.55 -20.96 -31.96
C SER A 126 -18.28 -22.30 -32.08
N SER A 127 -17.93 -23.24 -31.21
CA SER A 127 -18.66 -24.50 -30.99
C SER A 127 -19.65 -24.44 -29.83
N VAL A 128 -19.76 -23.30 -29.14
CA VAL A 128 -20.68 -23.11 -27.99
C VAL A 128 -22.01 -22.56 -28.50
N PRO A 129 -23.13 -23.28 -28.36
CA PRO A 129 -24.44 -22.80 -28.78
C PRO A 129 -24.88 -21.54 -28.01
N ASP A 130 -25.64 -20.68 -28.69
CA ASP A 130 -26.24 -19.49 -28.07
C ASP A 130 -27.58 -19.82 -27.38
N GLY A 131 -27.83 -19.16 -26.24
CA GLY A 131 -29.08 -19.27 -25.49
C GLY A 131 -29.25 -20.55 -24.65
N LEU A 132 -30.51 -20.90 -24.37
CA LEU A 132 -30.89 -22.12 -23.66
C LEU A 132 -30.88 -23.31 -24.64
N ALA A 133 -29.77 -24.04 -24.66
CA ALA A 133 -29.51 -25.09 -25.65
C ALA A 133 -28.59 -26.19 -25.10
N ASN A 134 -28.67 -27.40 -25.69
CA ASN A 134 -27.80 -28.52 -25.34
C ASN A 134 -26.32 -28.17 -25.57
N GLY A 135 -25.52 -28.14 -24.51
CA GLY A 135 -24.11 -27.72 -24.56
C GLY A 135 -23.88 -26.20 -24.46
N GLY A 136 -24.95 -25.40 -24.46
CA GLY A 136 -24.93 -23.98 -24.08
C GLY A 136 -25.29 -23.81 -22.60
N LEU A 137 -26.32 -22.99 -22.32
CA LEU A 137 -26.94 -22.90 -20.99
C LEU A 137 -28.02 -23.97 -20.86
N ARG A 138 -27.87 -24.92 -19.93
CA ARG A 138 -28.81 -26.01 -19.68
C ARG A 138 -29.00 -26.26 -18.19
N VAL A 139 -30.21 -26.04 -17.69
CA VAL A 139 -30.59 -26.29 -16.29
C VAL A 139 -30.43 -27.78 -15.96
N ASP A 140 -29.95 -28.11 -14.76
CA ASP A 140 -29.84 -29.50 -14.31
C ASP A 140 -31.22 -30.09 -14.01
N THR A 141 -31.59 -31.15 -14.73
CA THR A 141 -32.86 -31.89 -14.53
C THR A 141 -32.64 -33.30 -13.97
N ASN A 142 -31.42 -33.67 -13.56
CA ASN A 142 -31.13 -34.95 -12.94
C ASN A 142 -31.69 -34.97 -11.50
N SER A 143 -32.51 -35.96 -11.14
CA SER A 143 -33.20 -36.01 -9.85
C SER A 143 -32.29 -36.01 -8.61
N LEU A 144 -30.99 -36.35 -8.76
CA LEU A 144 -30.02 -36.35 -7.68
C LEU A 144 -29.23 -35.03 -7.53
N THR A 145 -29.19 -34.19 -8.57
CA THR A 145 -28.34 -33.00 -8.62
C THR A 145 -29.05 -31.71 -9.05
N ALA A 146 -30.28 -31.81 -9.55
CA ALA A 146 -31.15 -30.68 -9.85
C ALA A 146 -31.40 -29.81 -8.60
N GLY A 147 -31.57 -28.51 -8.82
CA GLY A 147 -31.82 -27.55 -7.76
C GLY A 147 -31.95 -26.14 -8.31
N TRP A 148 -33.05 -25.47 -7.98
CA TRP A 148 -33.33 -24.11 -8.42
C TRP A 148 -34.04 -23.37 -7.28
N LEU A 149 -33.29 -22.52 -6.57
CA LEU A 149 -33.71 -21.88 -5.32
C LEU A 149 -33.60 -20.36 -5.44
N ASN A 150 -34.64 -19.67 -4.97
CA ASN A 150 -34.75 -18.20 -4.92
C ASN A 150 -34.52 -17.49 -6.27
N ALA A 151 -34.92 -18.13 -7.38
CA ALA A 151 -35.00 -17.49 -8.69
C ALA A 151 -36.16 -18.08 -9.51
N GLN A 152 -36.68 -17.30 -10.46
CA GLN A 152 -37.58 -17.79 -11.50
C GLN A 152 -36.80 -18.63 -12.52
N ALA A 153 -37.49 -19.46 -13.30
CA ALA A 153 -36.88 -20.20 -14.41
C ALA A 153 -36.25 -19.22 -15.42
N PRO A 154 -35.15 -19.59 -16.11
CA PRO A 154 -34.49 -18.69 -17.05
C PRO A 154 -35.39 -18.44 -18.27
N VAL A 155 -35.52 -17.17 -18.65
CA VAL A 155 -36.31 -16.75 -19.82
C VAL A 155 -35.36 -16.24 -20.89
N GLN A 156 -35.43 -16.82 -22.09
CA GLN A 156 -34.65 -16.32 -23.22
C GLN A 156 -35.47 -15.43 -24.15
N SER A 157 -34.83 -14.37 -24.65
CA SER A 157 -35.33 -13.52 -25.73
C SER A 157 -34.23 -13.32 -26.78
N GLN A 158 -34.62 -13.08 -28.04
CA GLN A 158 -33.68 -12.81 -29.12
C GLN A 158 -33.84 -11.36 -29.60
N GLY A 159 -32.73 -10.64 -29.67
CA GLY A 159 -32.66 -9.29 -30.22
C GLY A 159 -32.73 -9.27 -31.75
N THR A 160 -33.07 -8.11 -32.31
CA THR A 160 -33.10 -7.87 -33.76
C THR A 160 -31.73 -7.97 -34.44
N ASP A 161 -30.66 -7.97 -33.65
CA ASP A 161 -29.26 -8.17 -34.06
C ASP A 161 -28.81 -9.66 -34.03
N GLY A 162 -29.74 -10.56 -33.72
CA GLY A 162 -29.50 -12.00 -33.58
C GLY A 162 -28.70 -12.38 -32.33
N ARG A 163 -28.59 -11.49 -31.32
CA ARG A 163 -28.07 -11.85 -30.00
C ARG A 163 -29.18 -12.44 -29.12
N THR A 164 -28.83 -13.37 -28.25
CA THR A 164 -29.78 -14.01 -27.32
C THR A 164 -29.52 -13.51 -25.91
N THR A 165 -30.54 -13.00 -25.23
CA THR A 165 -30.46 -12.64 -23.81
C THR A 165 -31.19 -13.70 -22.99
N VAL A 166 -30.48 -14.34 -22.06
CA VAL A 166 -31.04 -15.26 -21.07
C VAL A 166 -31.14 -14.52 -19.74
N THR A 167 -32.36 -14.14 -19.38
CA THR A 167 -32.66 -13.39 -18.16
C THR A 167 -32.99 -14.35 -17.03
N ILE A 168 -32.38 -14.12 -15.86
CA ILE A 168 -32.64 -14.88 -14.63
C ILE A 168 -33.12 -13.89 -13.57
N GLN A 169 -34.40 -13.95 -13.22
CA GLN A 169 -34.99 -13.10 -12.19
C GLN A 169 -34.79 -13.76 -10.81
N GLN A 170 -33.92 -13.17 -10.00
CA GLN A 170 -33.72 -13.59 -8.62
C GLN A 170 -34.89 -13.10 -7.74
N THR A 171 -35.23 -13.86 -6.70
CA THR A 171 -36.40 -13.62 -5.81
C THR A 171 -36.04 -13.64 -4.32
N GLY A 172 -34.76 -13.70 -3.96
CA GLY A 172 -34.26 -13.65 -2.58
C GLY A 172 -32.77 -13.33 -2.55
N ASP A 173 -32.24 -12.96 -1.39
CA ASP A 173 -30.86 -12.49 -1.19
C ASP A 173 -29.78 -13.49 -1.66
N ARG A 174 -30.02 -14.79 -1.47
CA ARG A 174 -29.12 -15.88 -1.87
C ARG A 174 -29.84 -16.90 -2.73
N ALA A 175 -29.45 -17.01 -4.00
CA ALA A 175 -29.99 -17.98 -4.96
C ALA A 175 -28.99 -19.11 -5.29
N ILE A 176 -29.51 -20.31 -5.54
CA ILE A 176 -28.72 -21.49 -5.94
C ILE A 176 -29.34 -22.11 -7.18
N LEU A 177 -28.58 -22.12 -8.27
CA LEU A 177 -28.99 -22.56 -9.60
C LEU A 177 -28.04 -23.69 -10.03
N ASN A 178 -28.54 -24.92 -10.09
CA ASN A 178 -27.78 -26.07 -10.57
C ASN A 178 -28.01 -26.21 -12.09
N TRP A 179 -26.91 -26.32 -12.83
CA TRP A 179 -26.84 -26.39 -14.28
C TRP A 179 -26.19 -27.70 -14.72
N GLU A 180 -26.76 -28.37 -15.72
CA GLU A 180 -26.07 -29.46 -16.41
C GLU A 180 -24.87 -28.87 -17.17
N THR A 181 -25.10 -27.81 -17.95
CA THR A 181 -24.03 -27.05 -18.61
C THR A 181 -24.24 -25.55 -18.39
N PHE A 182 -23.16 -24.84 -18.03
CA PHE A 182 -23.12 -23.38 -18.00
C PHE A 182 -22.04 -22.90 -18.98
N ASN A 183 -22.41 -22.85 -20.25
CA ASN A 183 -21.58 -22.30 -21.32
C ASN A 183 -22.31 -21.13 -21.97
N VAL A 184 -21.65 -19.98 -22.11
CA VAL A 184 -22.25 -18.75 -22.64
C VAL A 184 -21.73 -18.52 -24.06
N GLY A 185 -22.56 -18.83 -25.07
CA GLY A 185 -22.21 -18.64 -26.48
C GLY A 185 -21.85 -17.20 -26.84
N LYS A 186 -21.11 -16.99 -27.93
CA LYS A 186 -20.51 -15.70 -28.31
C LYS A 186 -21.54 -14.58 -28.53
N ARG A 187 -22.78 -14.91 -28.93
CA ARG A 187 -23.88 -13.96 -29.12
C ARG A 187 -24.88 -13.99 -27.95
N THR A 188 -24.56 -14.67 -26.86
CA THR A 188 -25.40 -14.79 -25.66
C THR A 188 -25.04 -13.75 -24.61
N THR A 189 -26.05 -13.17 -23.95
CA THR A 189 -25.91 -12.40 -22.71
C THR A 189 -26.69 -13.11 -21.61
N VAL A 190 -26.03 -13.43 -20.49
CA VAL A 190 -26.73 -13.87 -19.26
C VAL A 190 -26.93 -12.64 -18.38
N ASP A 191 -28.19 -12.36 -18.06
CA ASP A 191 -28.61 -11.15 -17.34
C ASP A 191 -29.30 -11.54 -16.02
N PHE A 192 -28.57 -11.42 -14.92
CA PHE A 192 -29.09 -11.73 -13.58
C PHE A 192 -29.74 -10.47 -12.98
N LYS A 193 -31.07 -10.48 -12.91
CA LYS A 193 -31.85 -9.44 -12.22
C LYS A 193 -31.85 -9.73 -10.72
N GLN A 194 -30.91 -9.11 -10.01
CA GLN A 194 -30.72 -9.21 -8.56
C GLN A 194 -30.42 -7.83 -7.97
N GLN A 195 -30.59 -7.64 -6.66
CA GLN A 195 -30.18 -6.41 -5.98
C GLN A 195 -28.64 -6.37 -5.81
N ALA A 196 -28.08 -5.20 -5.52
CA ALA A 196 -26.62 -5.02 -5.50
C ALA A 196 -25.90 -5.78 -4.36
N ASP A 197 -26.60 -6.08 -3.27
CA ASP A 197 -26.12 -6.86 -2.13
C ASP A 197 -26.45 -8.36 -2.23
N TRP A 198 -27.25 -8.77 -3.23
CA TRP A 198 -27.64 -10.16 -3.44
C TRP A 198 -26.52 -10.98 -4.09
N ALA A 199 -26.65 -12.30 -3.99
CA ALA A 199 -25.71 -13.26 -4.57
C ALA A 199 -26.42 -14.47 -5.21
N VAL A 200 -25.88 -14.91 -6.35
CA VAL A 200 -26.30 -16.14 -7.05
C VAL A 200 -25.13 -17.13 -7.18
N LEU A 201 -25.35 -18.37 -6.73
CA LEU A 201 -24.48 -19.52 -6.98
C LEU A 201 -25.00 -20.29 -8.20
N ASN A 202 -24.26 -20.25 -9.29
CA ASN A 202 -24.41 -21.10 -10.47
C ASN A 202 -23.48 -22.31 -10.32
N ARG A 203 -24.03 -23.46 -9.92
CA ARG A 203 -23.28 -24.72 -9.78
C ARG A 203 -23.41 -25.54 -11.06
N VAL A 204 -22.30 -26.08 -11.56
CA VAL A 204 -22.28 -26.86 -12.80
C VAL A 204 -21.95 -28.32 -12.53
N ASN A 205 -22.82 -29.21 -13.04
CA ASN A 205 -22.75 -30.66 -12.88
C ASN A 205 -22.58 -31.35 -14.27
N ASP A 206 -21.65 -30.88 -15.11
CA ASP A 206 -21.48 -31.37 -16.49
C ASP A 206 -21.22 -32.89 -16.52
N PRO A 207 -22.12 -33.71 -17.12
CA PRO A 207 -22.00 -35.17 -17.14
C PRO A 207 -20.77 -35.71 -17.87
N GLN A 208 -20.13 -34.89 -18.71
CA GLN A 208 -18.90 -35.20 -19.43
C GLN A 208 -17.65 -34.63 -18.74
N ALA A 209 -17.79 -34.10 -17.51
CA ALA A 209 -16.72 -33.50 -16.71
C ALA A 209 -15.96 -32.36 -17.42
N ARG A 210 -16.66 -31.52 -18.20
CA ARG A 210 -16.06 -30.44 -18.99
C ARG A 210 -16.04 -29.09 -18.26
N PRO A 211 -15.04 -28.23 -18.55
CA PRO A 211 -15.00 -26.86 -18.03
C PRO A 211 -16.06 -25.97 -18.69
N SER A 212 -16.53 -24.98 -17.95
CA SER A 212 -17.46 -23.95 -18.45
C SER A 212 -16.78 -23.04 -19.47
N GLN A 213 -17.40 -22.85 -20.63
CA GLN A 213 -16.91 -21.99 -21.71
C GLN A 213 -17.72 -20.69 -21.76
N ILE A 214 -17.12 -19.58 -21.35
CA ILE A 214 -17.74 -18.25 -21.35
C ILE A 214 -17.16 -17.46 -22.53
N GLN A 215 -17.97 -17.24 -23.57
CA GLN A 215 -17.58 -16.50 -24.77
C GLN A 215 -18.41 -15.23 -24.99
N GLY A 216 -19.65 -15.22 -24.53
CA GLY A 216 -20.55 -14.07 -24.56
C GLY A 216 -20.43 -13.15 -23.34
N GLN A 217 -21.57 -12.58 -22.94
CA GLN A 217 -21.66 -11.58 -21.88
C GLN A 217 -22.30 -12.15 -20.60
N ILE A 218 -21.85 -11.69 -19.44
CA ILE A 218 -22.50 -11.91 -18.13
C ILE A 218 -22.70 -10.55 -17.45
N LYS A 219 -23.93 -10.26 -17.03
CA LYS A 219 -24.32 -9.00 -16.40
C LYS A 219 -25.09 -9.22 -15.11
N ALA A 220 -24.76 -8.47 -14.06
CA ALA A 220 -25.52 -8.45 -12.81
C ALA A 220 -25.20 -7.25 -11.93
N ASP A 221 -26.20 -6.68 -11.23
CA ASP A 221 -25.96 -5.60 -10.27
C ASP A 221 -25.32 -6.08 -8.95
N GLY A 222 -25.45 -7.38 -8.64
CA GLY A 222 -24.95 -8.03 -7.42
C GLY A 222 -23.78 -8.99 -7.64
N THR A 223 -23.68 -10.01 -6.80
CA THR A 223 -22.64 -11.04 -6.83
C THR A 223 -23.02 -12.21 -7.73
N VAL A 224 -22.16 -12.60 -8.67
CA VAL A 224 -22.30 -13.83 -9.48
C VAL A 224 -21.17 -14.78 -9.12
N LEU A 225 -21.53 -15.98 -8.65
CA LEU A 225 -20.60 -17.05 -8.33
C LEU A 225 -20.85 -18.22 -9.30
N ILE A 226 -19.80 -18.64 -10.02
CA ILE A 226 -19.82 -19.76 -10.96
C ILE A 226 -18.91 -20.84 -10.39
N ALA A 227 -19.48 -22.00 -10.08
CA ALA A 227 -18.79 -23.13 -9.48
C ALA A 227 -18.83 -24.35 -10.43
N ASN A 228 -17.74 -24.59 -11.15
CA ASN A 228 -17.56 -25.76 -12.01
C ASN A 228 -16.21 -26.40 -11.71
N ARG A 229 -16.19 -27.49 -10.91
CA ARG A 229 -14.97 -28.20 -10.50
C ARG A 229 -14.05 -28.63 -11.64
N ASN A 230 -14.59 -28.78 -12.86
CA ASN A 230 -13.82 -29.20 -14.03
C ASN A 230 -13.02 -28.05 -14.68
N GLY A 231 -13.35 -26.80 -14.35
CA GLY A 231 -12.67 -25.60 -14.82
C GLY A 231 -13.64 -24.56 -15.38
N ILE A 232 -13.12 -23.35 -15.59
CA ILE A 232 -13.86 -22.21 -16.17
C ILE A 232 -12.91 -21.47 -17.11
N VAL A 233 -13.34 -21.24 -18.36
CA VAL A 233 -12.59 -20.53 -19.39
C VAL A 233 -13.39 -19.31 -19.84
N PHE A 234 -12.84 -18.12 -19.61
CA PHE A 234 -13.31 -16.87 -20.18
C PHE A 234 -12.53 -16.63 -21.48
N SER A 235 -13.16 -16.91 -22.62
CA SER A 235 -12.54 -16.78 -23.94
C SER A 235 -12.34 -15.32 -24.34
N GLY A 236 -11.47 -15.06 -25.33
CA GLY A 236 -11.07 -13.69 -25.70
C GLY A 236 -12.18 -12.74 -26.14
N SER A 237 -13.36 -13.25 -26.51
CA SER A 237 -14.57 -12.46 -26.83
C SER A 237 -15.41 -12.08 -25.60
N SER A 238 -15.19 -12.72 -24.45
CA SER A 238 -16.06 -12.63 -23.28
C SER A 238 -15.99 -11.29 -22.54
N GLN A 239 -17.14 -10.89 -21.98
CA GLN A 239 -17.29 -9.65 -21.23
C GLN A 239 -18.16 -9.91 -20.00
N THR A 240 -17.59 -9.77 -18.81
CA THR A 240 -18.32 -9.93 -17.54
C THR A 240 -18.34 -8.60 -16.81
N ASP A 241 -19.54 -8.06 -16.58
CA ASP A 241 -19.77 -6.81 -15.86
C ASP A 241 -20.70 -7.11 -14.67
N THR A 242 -20.13 -7.19 -13.46
CA THR A 242 -20.90 -7.53 -12.23
C THR A 242 -20.56 -6.57 -11.09
N ARG A 243 -21.25 -6.62 -9.94
CA ARG A 243 -20.64 -6.05 -8.73
C ARG A 243 -19.52 -6.94 -8.23
N ASN A 244 -19.77 -8.22 -8.02
CA ASN A 244 -18.74 -9.18 -7.65
C ASN A 244 -18.79 -10.40 -8.58
N LEU A 245 -17.63 -10.89 -8.99
CA LEU A 245 -17.49 -12.16 -9.68
C LEU A 245 -16.71 -13.14 -8.82
N VAL A 246 -17.19 -14.37 -8.71
CA VAL A 246 -16.42 -15.49 -8.19
C VAL A 246 -16.43 -16.61 -9.23
N ALA A 247 -15.29 -16.95 -9.80
CA ALA A 247 -15.14 -18.08 -10.70
C ALA A 247 -14.33 -19.17 -9.98
N ALA A 248 -15.00 -20.25 -9.57
CA ALA A 248 -14.40 -21.31 -8.79
C ALA A 248 -14.39 -22.64 -9.56
N ALA A 249 -13.19 -23.12 -9.90
CA ALA A 249 -12.94 -24.49 -10.32
C ALA A 249 -12.90 -25.47 -9.13
N ALA A 250 -13.79 -25.25 -8.16
CA ALA A 250 -13.86 -25.89 -6.85
C ALA A 250 -15.33 -26.08 -6.42
N ARG A 251 -15.56 -26.91 -5.40
CA ARG A 251 -16.86 -27.13 -4.75
C ARG A 251 -17.13 -26.04 -3.72
N ILE A 252 -18.36 -25.54 -3.68
CA ILE A 252 -18.94 -24.82 -2.53
C ILE A 252 -20.24 -25.52 -2.10
N GLY A 253 -20.37 -25.74 -0.79
CA GLY A 253 -21.54 -26.37 -0.19
C GLY A 253 -22.74 -25.41 -0.11
N ASP A 254 -23.94 -25.97 -0.20
CA ASP A 254 -25.20 -25.23 -0.07
C ASP A 254 -25.28 -24.45 1.25
N ASP A 255 -25.00 -25.12 2.38
CA ASP A 255 -25.13 -24.51 3.70
C ASP A 255 -24.02 -23.49 3.97
N GLN A 256 -22.82 -23.72 3.45
CA GLN A 256 -21.73 -22.76 3.45
C GLN A 256 -22.15 -21.47 2.72
N PHE A 257 -22.67 -21.57 1.50
CA PHE A 257 -23.15 -20.43 0.73
C PHE A 257 -24.35 -19.74 1.41
N LYS A 258 -25.37 -20.49 1.83
CA LYS A 258 -26.59 -19.97 2.48
C LYS A 258 -26.31 -19.29 3.83
N ALA A 259 -25.33 -19.77 4.61
CA ALA A 259 -25.00 -19.17 5.90
C ALA A 259 -23.96 -18.04 5.79
N ARG A 260 -22.85 -18.27 5.09
CA ARG A 260 -21.64 -17.42 5.15
C ARG A 260 -21.16 -16.92 3.78
N GLY A 261 -21.82 -17.30 2.69
CA GLY A 261 -21.35 -16.98 1.34
C GLY A 261 -19.96 -17.58 1.08
N ILE A 262 -19.02 -16.73 0.65
CA ILE A 262 -17.64 -17.13 0.37
C ILE A 262 -16.77 -17.31 1.61
N TYR A 263 -17.18 -16.81 2.79
CA TYR A 263 -16.30 -16.73 3.95
C TYR A 263 -16.24 -18.04 4.75
N SER A 264 -15.03 -18.50 5.01
CA SER A 264 -14.73 -19.67 5.84
C SER A 264 -15.34 -19.56 7.24
N ALA A 265 -15.91 -20.66 7.72
CA ALA A 265 -16.22 -20.81 9.13
C ALA A 265 -14.92 -20.82 9.96
N GLN A 266 -14.97 -20.25 11.16
CA GLN A 266 -13.87 -20.32 12.13
C GLN A 266 -14.37 -21.04 13.39
N GLU A 267 -13.71 -22.12 13.77
CA GLU A 267 -14.06 -22.99 14.90
C GLU A 267 -12.81 -23.23 15.74
N SER A 268 -12.90 -22.99 17.05
CA SER A 268 -11.77 -23.11 18.00
C SER A 268 -10.48 -22.38 17.55
N GLY A 269 -10.63 -21.27 16.81
CA GLY A 269 -9.53 -20.47 16.27
C GLY A 269 -9.02 -20.88 14.88
N ALA A 270 -9.32 -22.10 14.42
CA ALA A 270 -8.95 -22.58 13.08
C ALA A 270 -10.03 -22.25 12.04
N TYR A 271 -9.63 -22.03 10.78
CA TYR A 271 -10.57 -21.82 9.67
C TYR A 271 -10.79 -23.11 8.89
N THR A 272 -12.06 -23.41 8.59
CA THR A 272 -12.45 -24.48 7.66
C THR A 272 -12.56 -23.89 6.24
N PRO A 273 -11.95 -24.50 5.21
CA PRO A 273 -12.05 -24.00 3.82
C PRO A 273 -13.50 -23.84 3.36
N SER A 274 -13.84 -22.70 2.77
CA SER A 274 -15.17 -22.43 2.20
C SER A 274 -15.34 -23.02 0.80
N PHE A 275 -14.23 -23.26 0.10
CA PHE A 275 -14.17 -23.97 -1.17
C PHE A 275 -13.26 -25.19 -1.05
N THR A 276 -13.73 -26.33 -1.56
CA THR A 276 -13.03 -27.63 -1.47
C THR A 276 -12.90 -28.32 -2.83
N ASP A 277 -12.10 -29.38 -2.88
CA ASP A 277 -12.05 -30.33 -4.00
C ASP A 277 -11.79 -29.67 -5.37
N ALA A 278 -10.91 -28.66 -5.39
CA ALA A 278 -10.49 -27.97 -6.59
C ALA A 278 -9.75 -28.92 -7.53
N ASN A 279 -10.13 -28.94 -8.80
CA ASN A 279 -9.63 -29.94 -9.75
C ASN A 279 -9.26 -29.34 -11.11
N GLY A 280 -10.10 -28.44 -11.62
CA GLY A 280 -9.88 -27.73 -12.88
C GLY A 280 -9.10 -26.43 -12.74
N LYS A 281 -8.85 -25.81 -13.89
CA LYS A 281 -8.21 -24.49 -14.05
C LYS A 281 -9.26 -23.38 -14.19
N VAL A 282 -8.94 -22.18 -13.71
CA VAL A 282 -9.64 -20.96 -14.12
C VAL A 282 -8.74 -20.18 -15.09
N GLU A 283 -9.22 -19.96 -16.30
CA GLU A 283 -8.46 -19.31 -17.38
C GLU A 283 -9.21 -18.10 -17.91
N VAL A 284 -8.53 -16.95 -17.93
CA VAL A 284 -9.01 -15.72 -18.58
C VAL A 284 -8.10 -15.45 -19.76
N GLN A 285 -8.61 -15.65 -20.98
CA GLN A 285 -7.81 -15.59 -22.21
C GLN A 285 -7.57 -14.16 -22.69
N ALA A 286 -6.56 -13.96 -23.53
CA ALA A 286 -6.26 -12.66 -24.11
C ALA A 286 -7.48 -12.11 -24.88
N GLY A 287 -7.83 -10.86 -24.62
CA GLY A 287 -9.04 -10.21 -25.12
C GLY A 287 -10.22 -10.23 -24.14
N ALA A 288 -10.32 -11.23 -23.26
CA ALA A 288 -11.40 -11.35 -22.28
C ALA A 288 -11.42 -10.15 -21.32
N ARG A 289 -12.61 -9.76 -20.87
CA ARG A 289 -12.80 -8.67 -19.89
C ARG A 289 -13.65 -9.10 -18.71
N ILE A 290 -13.13 -8.85 -17.51
CA ILE A 290 -13.87 -8.94 -16.25
C ILE A 290 -13.80 -7.56 -15.59
N ASN A 291 -14.94 -6.90 -15.46
CA ASN A 291 -15.07 -5.62 -14.78
C ASN A 291 -15.97 -5.77 -13.55
N THR A 292 -15.62 -5.07 -12.47
CA THR A 292 -16.59 -4.79 -11.40
C THR A 292 -17.14 -3.37 -11.50
N ALA A 293 -18.39 -3.18 -11.11
CA ALA A 293 -19.05 -1.87 -11.07
C ALA A 293 -18.22 -0.82 -10.31
N VAL A 294 -18.09 0.37 -10.89
CA VAL A 294 -17.44 1.54 -10.26
C VAL A 294 -18.34 2.07 -9.14
N PRO A 295 -17.85 2.20 -7.89
CA PRO A 295 -18.64 2.80 -6.81
C PRO A 295 -19.00 4.25 -7.09
N THR A 296 -20.25 4.63 -6.79
CA THR A 296 -20.76 5.98 -7.08
C THR A 296 -20.45 7.00 -5.99
N THR A 297 -20.04 6.57 -4.79
CA THR A 297 -19.68 7.44 -3.66
C THR A 297 -18.33 7.08 -3.06
N VAL A 298 -17.62 8.07 -2.53
CA VAL A 298 -16.32 7.88 -1.84
C VAL A 298 -16.39 7.01 -0.57
N THR A 299 -17.58 6.74 -0.04
CA THR A 299 -17.78 5.84 1.11
C THR A 299 -18.10 4.39 0.71
N GLN A 300 -18.57 4.15 -0.51
CA GLN A 300 -18.88 2.81 -1.00
C GLN A 300 -17.61 2.09 -1.45
N GLY A 301 -17.37 0.89 -0.90
CA GLY A 301 -16.32 -0.01 -1.36
C GLY A 301 -16.63 -0.63 -2.73
N GLY A 302 -15.58 -0.86 -3.53
CA GLY A 302 -15.62 -1.53 -4.82
C GLY A 302 -15.99 -3.01 -4.73
N GLY A 303 -16.20 -3.58 -5.90
CA GLY A 303 -16.45 -4.99 -6.08
C GLY A 303 -15.17 -5.84 -6.06
N TYR A 304 -15.32 -7.16 -6.11
CA TYR A 304 -14.18 -8.06 -6.28
C TYR A 304 -14.37 -9.09 -7.39
N ALA A 305 -13.25 -9.46 -8.02
CA ALA A 305 -13.13 -10.60 -8.93
C ALA A 305 -12.24 -11.67 -8.27
N LEU A 306 -12.83 -12.78 -7.83
CA LEU A 306 -12.16 -13.88 -7.13
C LEU A 306 -12.11 -15.13 -8.01
N LEU A 307 -10.93 -15.47 -8.50
CA LEU A 307 -10.68 -16.63 -9.36
C LEU A 307 -9.99 -17.73 -8.53
N LEU A 308 -10.61 -18.90 -8.40
CA LEU A 308 -10.16 -20.01 -7.57
C LEU A 308 -10.03 -21.29 -8.41
N GLY A 309 -8.90 -22.00 -8.36
CA GLY A 309 -8.76 -23.28 -9.07
C GLY A 309 -7.49 -24.04 -8.72
N LYS A 310 -7.31 -25.24 -9.30
CA LYS A 310 -6.04 -25.98 -9.15
C LYS A 310 -4.87 -25.20 -9.77
N GLU A 311 -5.18 -24.47 -10.83
CA GLU A 311 -4.37 -23.46 -11.50
C GLU A 311 -5.25 -22.25 -11.84
N VAL A 312 -4.68 -21.04 -11.85
CA VAL A 312 -5.37 -19.82 -12.27
C VAL A 312 -4.46 -19.00 -13.20
N SER A 313 -4.93 -18.69 -14.41
CA SER A 313 -4.16 -17.86 -15.35
C SER A 313 -4.96 -16.71 -15.94
N ASN A 314 -4.45 -15.48 -15.84
CA ASN A 314 -4.96 -14.32 -16.54
C ASN A 314 -4.03 -13.88 -17.67
N ALA A 315 -4.50 -14.02 -18.90
CA ALA A 315 -3.98 -13.37 -20.10
C ALA A 315 -4.90 -12.24 -20.59
N GLY A 316 -6.09 -12.07 -20.00
CA GLY A 316 -7.07 -11.02 -20.35
C GLY A 316 -6.92 -9.73 -19.54
N THR A 317 -8.02 -8.98 -19.43
CA THR A 317 -8.13 -7.77 -18.60
C THR A 317 -9.08 -7.98 -17.41
N ILE A 318 -8.63 -7.68 -16.19
CA ILE A 318 -9.47 -7.64 -14.99
C ILE A 318 -9.38 -6.26 -14.35
N THR A 319 -10.52 -5.58 -14.18
CA THR A 319 -10.60 -4.20 -13.68
C THR A 319 -11.57 -4.08 -12.50
N THR A 320 -11.05 -3.73 -11.32
CA THR A 320 -11.84 -3.62 -10.07
C THR A 320 -11.62 -2.29 -9.34
N PRO A 321 -12.25 -1.18 -9.79
CA PRO A 321 -12.04 0.14 -9.21
C PRO A 321 -12.53 0.21 -7.76
N ARG A 322 -11.66 0.69 -6.88
CA ARG A 322 -11.85 0.76 -5.41
C ARG A 322 -12.15 -0.60 -4.77
N GLY A 323 -11.80 -1.66 -5.49
CA GLY A 323 -12.20 -3.04 -5.26
C GLY A 323 -10.98 -3.97 -5.20
N GLN A 324 -11.17 -5.22 -5.60
CA GLN A 324 -10.11 -6.23 -5.48
C GLN A 324 -10.08 -7.27 -6.61
N VAL A 325 -8.90 -7.52 -7.17
CA VAL A 325 -8.61 -8.74 -7.94
C VAL A 325 -7.98 -9.78 -7.03
N GLN A 326 -8.47 -11.01 -7.07
CA GLN A 326 -7.87 -12.18 -6.42
C GLN A 326 -7.75 -13.34 -7.40
N MET A 327 -6.55 -13.89 -7.52
CA MET A 327 -6.26 -15.11 -8.28
C MET A 327 -5.58 -16.09 -7.33
N ALA A 328 -6.29 -17.15 -6.92
CA ALA A 328 -5.80 -18.09 -5.92
C ALA A 328 -5.79 -19.52 -6.45
N ALA A 329 -4.64 -20.20 -6.35
CA ALA A 329 -4.50 -21.58 -6.80
C ALA A 329 -4.08 -22.55 -5.68
N GLY A 330 -4.79 -23.68 -5.59
CA GLY A 330 -4.63 -24.71 -4.56
C GLY A 330 -5.69 -25.81 -4.67
N ASP A 331 -5.73 -26.73 -3.69
CA ASP A 331 -6.71 -27.81 -3.63
C ASP A 331 -7.98 -27.41 -2.83
N PHE A 332 -7.81 -26.51 -1.84
CA PHE A 332 -8.87 -25.92 -1.03
C PHE A 332 -8.58 -24.44 -0.79
N PHE A 333 -9.59 -23.65 -0.42
CA PHE A 333 -9.42 -22.21 -0.18
C PHE A 333 -10.07 -21.79 1.14
N ILE A 334 -9.28 -21.12 1.98
CA ILE A 334 -9.76 -20.37 3.12
C ILE A 334 -9.93 -18.92 2.66
N VAL A 335 -11.09 -18.33 2.95
CA VAL A 335 -11.39 -16.92 2.62
C VAL A 335 -11.96 -16.24 3.85
N ARG A 336 -11.42 -15.07 4.23
CA ARG A 336 -11.95 -14.26 5.34
C ARG A 336 -12.07 -12.78 4.95
N PRO A 337 -12.89 -11.98 5.66
CA PRO A 337 -12.87 -10.53 5.52
C PRO A 337 -11.49 -9.97 5.89
N GLY A 338 -11.02 -8.99 5.11
CA GLY A 338 -9.82 -8.21 5.37
C GLY A 338 -10.06 -7.11 6.41
N GLN A 339 -9.27 -6.05 6.31
CA GLN A 339 -9.22 -4.95 7.28
C GLN A 339 -10.57 -4.24 7.40
N SER A 340 -11.12 -4.25 8.61
CA SER A 340 -12.26 -3.43 9.01
C SER A 340 -12.01 -2.79 10.38
N THR A 341 -12.91 -1.91 10.83
CA THR A 341 -12.81 -1.26 12.16
C THR A 341 -13.11 -2.23 13.31
N THR A 342 -13.87 -3.29 13.07
CA THR A 342 -14.34 -4.24 14.11
C THR A 342 -13.81 -5.67 13.96
N GLY A 343 -13.12 -5.98 12.87
CA GLY A 343 -12.59 -7.32 12.58
C GLY A 343 -11.34 -7.29 11.69
N ASN A 344 -10.44 -8.26 11.92
CA ASN A 344 -9.17 -8.41 11.19
C ASN A 344 -8.38 -7.10 11.07
N GLN A 345 -8.32 -6.33 12.16
CA GLN A 345 -7.78 -4.96 12.16
C GLN A 345 -6.33 -4.84 11.66
N TYR A 346 -5.53 -5.91 11.77
CA TYR A 346 -4.11 -5.95 11.37
C TYR A 346 -3.85 -6.25 9.89
N ALA A 347 -4.88 -6.67 9.15
CA ALA A 347 -4.79 -7.03 7.74
C ALA A 347 -4.22 -5.88 6.90
N THR A 348 -3.48 -6.24 5.84
CA THR A 348 -2.90 -5.27 4.91
C THR A 348 -3.87 -4.93 3.76
N THR A 349 -4.81 -5.83 3.47
CA THR A 349 -5.87 -5.74 2.45
C THR A 349 -7.23 -5.38 3.06
N ARG A 350 -7.98 -4.43 2.45
CA ARG A 350 -9.34 -4.03 2.89
C ARG A 350 -10.46 -4.98 2.45
N GLY A 351 -10.26 -5.72 1.35
CA GLY A 351 -11.27 -6.59 0.72
C GLY A 351 -11.40 -7.94 1.42
N ASN A 352 -11.14 -9.02 0.70
CA ASN A 352 -11.02 -10.36 1.25
C ASN A 352 -9.54 -10.73 1.37
N GLU A 353 -9.21 -11.58 2.35
CA GLU A 353 -7.93 -12.31 2.37
C GLU A 353 -8.20 -13.77 1.99
N VAL A 354 -7.43 -14.29 1.02
CA VAL A 354 -7.51 -15.67 0.54
C VAL A 354 -6.20 -16.42 0.81
N ALA A 355 -6.34 -17.65 1.30
CA ALA A 355 -5.23 -18.57 1.49
C ALA A 355 -5.55 -19.93 0.83
N PRO A 356 -4.88 -20.28 -0.28
CA PRO A 356 -4.91 -21.63 -0.82
C PRO A 356 -4.30 -22.62 0.17
N GLN A 357 -4.86 -23.82 0.23
CA GLN A 357 -4.35 -24.96 0.99
C GLN A 357 -4.10 -26.13 0.03
N PHE A 358 -3.21 -27.04 0.41
CA PHE A 358 -2.73 -28.12 -0.45
C PHE A 358 -2.87 -29.47 0.23
N ASN A 359 -3.21 -30.50 -0.55
CA ASN A 359 -2.98 -31.88 -0.16
C ASN A 359 -1.46 -32.17 -0.13
N ALA A 360 -1.07 -33.19 0.64
CA ALA A 360 0.28 -33.75 0.57
C ALA A 360 0.61 -34.14 -0.89
N ASP A 361 1.83 -33.84 -1.32
CA ASP A 361 2.38 -34.13 -2.65
C ASP A 361 1.57 -33.57 -3.85
N SER A 362 0.61 -32.69 -3.61
CA SER A 362 -0.19 -32.06 -4.67
C SER A 362 0.69 -31.24 -5.62
N ALA A 363 0.41 -31.31 -6.92
CA ALA A 363 1.02 -30.45 -7.94
C ALA A 363 0.28 -29.11 -8.14
N ALA A 364 -0.81 -28.86 -7.41
CA ALA A 364 -1.61 -27.64 -7.51
C ALA A 364 -0.81 -26.37 -7.14
N GLY A 365 -1.39 -25.22 -7.48
CA GLY A 365 -0.93 -23.92 -6.97
C GLY A 365 -0.23 -23.01 -7.98
N ALA A 366 -0.37 -23.25 -9.28
CA ALA A 366 0.14 -22.33 -10.29
C ALA A 366 -0.81 -21.12 -10.47
N VAL A 367 -0.29 -19.92 -10.21
CA VAL A 367 -0.95 -18.65 -10.52
C VAL A 367 -0.09 -17.86 -11.50
N THR A 368 -0.65 -17.46 -12.63
CA THR A 368 0.07 -16.75 -13.68
C THR A 368 -0.71 -15.53 -14.17
N ASN A 369 -0.11 -14.35 -14.18
CA ASN A 369 -0.63 -13.19 -14.89
C ASN A 369 0.30 -12.83 -16.06
N THR A 370 -0.21 -12.87 -17.29
CA THR A 370 0.44 -12.32 -18.50
C THR A 370 -0.33 -11.15 -19.11
N GLY A 371 -1.57 -10.93 -18.66
CA GLY A 371 -2.45 -9.86 -19.09
C GLY A 371 -2.36 -8.60 -18.21
N LEU A 372 -3.51 -7.95 -18.03
CA LEU A 372 -3.64 -6.67 -17.34
C LEU A 372 -4.61 -6.79 -16.15
N LEU A 373 -4.10 -6.53 -14.94
CA LEU A 373 -4.87 -6.42 -13.71
C LEU A 373 -4.87 -4.95 -13.25
N GLN A 374 -6.05 -4.37 -13.03
CA GLN A 374 -6.20 -2.98 -12.61
C GLN A 374 -7.13 -2.89 -11.39
N ALA A 375 -6.63 -2.40 -10.26
CA ALA A 375 -7.44 -2.06 -9.10
C ALA A 375 -7.10 -0.64 -8.61
N PRO A 376 -7.50 0.43 -9.34
CA PRO A 376 -7.33 1.81 -8.88
C PRO A 376 -7.93 1.99 -7.48
N GLU A 377 -7.22 2.63 -6.54
CA GLU A 377 -7.62 2.73 -5.14
C GLU A 377 -7.99 1.37 -4.49
N GLY A 378 -7.33 0.27 -4.90
CA GLY A 378 -7.73 -1.10 -4.55
C GLY A 378 -6.58 -2.11 -4.44
N ASP A 379 -6.94 -3.39 -4.35
CA ASP A 379 -6.05 -4.52 -4.04
C ASP A 379 -5.91 -5.49 -5.22
N ILE A 380 -4.70 -6.02 -5.45
CA ILE A 380 -4.45 -7.12 -6.40
C ILE A 380 -3.69 -8.23 -5.67
N THR A 381 -4.34 -9.37 -5.44
CA THR A 381 -3.76 -10.54 -4.78
C THR A 381 -3.60 -11.72 -5.75
N LEU A 382 -2.38 -12.25 -5.86
CA LEU A 382 -2.02 -13.46 -6.59
C LEU A 382 -1.46 -14.48 -5.58
N ALA A 383 -2.22 -15.53 -5.25
CA ALA A 383 -1.93 -16.44 -4.15
C ALA A 383 -1.78 -17.90 -4.59
N GLY A 384 -0.63 -18.55 -4.39
CA GLY A 384 -0.44 -19.94 -4.79
C GLY A 384 0.89 -20.53 -4.32
N ARG A 385 1.25 -21.72 -4.82
CA ARG A 385 2.58 -22.31 -4.61
C ARG A 385 3.61 -21.79 -5.62
N LYS A 386 3.18 -21.44 -6.84
CA LYS A 386 4.01 -20.88 -7.88
C LYS A 386 3.31 -19.67 -8.46
N VAL A 387 3.74 -18.47 -8.06
CA VAL A 387 3.18 -17.19 -8.53
C VAL A 387 4.12 -16.62 -9.58
N MET A 388 3.65 -16.47 -10.81
CA MET A 388 4.38 -15.86 -11.92
C MET A 388 3.68 -14.56 -12.36
N GLN A 389 4.32 -13.43 -12.09
CA GLN A 389 3.92 -12.13 -12.61
C GLN A 389 4.73 -11.82 -13.87
N ASP A 390 4.06 -11.89 -15.01
CA ASP A 390 4.61 -11.84 -16.37
C ASP A 390 3.76 -10.92 -17.28
N GLY A 391 3.00 -10.02 -16.65
CA GLY A 391 2.15 -9.00 -17.27
C GLY A 391 2.13 -7.75 -16.40
N VAL A 392 1.01 -7.04 -16.40
CA VAL A 392 0.83 -5.80 -15.63
C VAL A 392 -0.15 -6.00 -14.48
N ALA A 393 0.24 -5.60 -13.28
CA ALA A 393 -0.66 -5.32 -12.16
C ALA A 393 -0.48 -3.86 -11.73
N VAL A 394 -1.57 -3.08 -11.75
CA VAL A 394 -1.56 -1.66 -11.37
C VAL A 394 -2.66 -1.30 -10.38
N SER A 395 -2.28 -0.60 -9.32
CA SER A 395 -3.17 0.03 -8.34
C SER A 395 -2.80 1.51 -8.18
N THR A 396 -3.64 2.28 -7.49
CA THR A 396 -3.38 3.69 -7.18
C THR A 396 -3.60 4.00 -5.71
N THR A 397 -2.97 5.07 -5.22
CA THR A 397 -3.07 5.54 -3.84
C THR A 397 -3.52 7.00 -3.79
N THR A 398 -4.51 7.27 -2.96
CA THR A 398 -5.02 8.61 -2.59
C THR A 398 -4.81 8.83 -1.10
N VAL A 399 -5.12 10.03 -0.60
CA VAL A 399 -5.10 10.33 0.85
C VAL A 399 -6.09 9.48 1.66
N ASP A 400 -7.19 9.03 1.05
CA ASP A 400 -8.25 8.24 1.70
C ASP A 400 -7.98 6.73 1.65
N THR A 401 -7.32 6.28 0.57
CA THR A 401 -7.21 4.87 0.21
C THR A 401 -5.85 4.57 -0.39
N ARG A 402 -5.08 3.73 0.32
CA ARG A 402 -3.87 3.12 -0.23
C ARG A 402 -4.21 2.00 -1.22
N GLY A 403 -3.40 1.92 -2.27
CA GLY A 403 -3.35 0.76 -3.14
C GLY A 403 -2.47 -0.34 -2.56
N THR A 404 -2.77 -1.60 -2.87
CA THR A 404 -1.97 -2.76 -2.48
C THR A 404 -1.83 -3.80 -3.59
N ILE A 405 -0.69 -4.49 -3.62
CA ILE A 405 -0.42 -5.63 -4.50
C ILE A 405 0.25 -6.73 -3.68
N HIS A 406 -0.25 -7.96 -3.77
CA HIS A 406 0.17 -9.09 -2.94
C HIS A 406 0.51 -10.30 -3.81
N LEU A 407 1.75 -10.79 -3.75
CA LEU A 407 2.20 -12.02 -4.40
C LEU A 407 2.52 -13.05 -3.31
N LEU A 408 1.60 -13.97 -3.04
CA LEU A 408 1.55 -14.71 -1.78
C LEU A 408 1.69 -16.22 -1.97
N ASN A 409 2.60 -16.82 -1.23
CA ASN A 409 2.67 -18.26 -1.01
C ASN A 409 2.72 -18.51 0.49
N SER A 410 2.29 -19.70 0.93
CA SER A 410 2.47 -20.14 2.32
C SER A 410 3.94 -20.03 2.73
N ALA A 411 4.23 -19.37 3.86
CA ALA A 411 5.59 -19.20 4.37
C ALA A 411 6.23 -20.52 4.83
N SER A 412 5.42 -21.54 5.16
CA SER A 412 5.91 -22.88 5.50
C SER A 412 6.16 -23.78 4.27
N ASP A 413 5.58 -23.47 3.10
CA ASP A 413 5.77 -24.25 1.88
C ASP A 413 7.13 -23.95 1.20
N LYS A 414 8.11 -24.82 1.44
CA LYS A 414 9.45 -24.73 0.84
C LYS A 414 9.49 -24.94 -0.69
N LEU A 415 8.41 -25.46 -1.29
CA LEU A 415 8.24 -25.51 -2.75
C LEU A 415 7.68 -24.19 -3.31
N GLY A 416 7.38 -23.22 -2.43
CA GLY A 416 6.93 -21.89 -2.77
C GLY A 416 7.93 -21.13 -3.64
N SER A 417 7.45 -20.53 -4.72
CA SER A 417 8.20 -19.57 -5.54
C SER A 417 7.32 -18.40 -5.98
N VAL A 418 7.87 -17.19 -5.91
CA VAL A 418 7.36 -16.00 -6.61
C VAL A 418 8.39 -15.55 -7.63
N THR A 419 7.97 -15.35 -8.89
CA THR A 419 8.80 -14.78 -9.95
C THR A 419 8.11 -13.57 -10.57
N VAL A 420 8.77 -12.42 -10.55
CA VAL A 420 8.43 -11.26 -11.38
C VAL A 420 9.36 -11.30 -12.60
N THR A 421 8.81 -11.60 -13.77
CA THR A 421 9.60 -11.87 -14.97
C THR A 421 10.14 -10.59 -15.60
N SER A 422 10.98 -10.74 -16.62
CA SER A 422 11.41 -9.63 -17.50
C SER A 422 10.28 -8.76 -18.09
N ARG A 423 9.04 -9.27 -18.16
CA ARG A 423 7.84 -8.53 -18.59
C ARG A 423 6.92 -8.11 -17.43
N GLY A 424 7.22 -8.54 -16.21
CA GLY A 424 6.43 -8.27 -15.03
C GLY A 424 6.54 -6.81 -14.56
N LEU A 425 5.39 -6.13 -14.54
CA LEU A 425 5.21 -4.81 -13.93
C LEU A 425 4.22 -4.92 -12.77
N ASN A 426 4.68 -4.60 -11.56
CA ASN A 426 3.82 -4.31 -10.41
C ASN A 426 3.97 -2.82 -10.10
N ALA A 427 2.89 -2.03 -10.21
CA ALA A 427 2.94 -0.59 -10.01
C ALA A 427 1.83 -0.10 -9.08
N ILE A 428 2.19 0.65 -8.05
CA ILE A 428 1.26 1.47 -7.28
C ILE A 428 1.64 2.94 -7.49
N LEU A 429 0.76 3.65 -8.19
CA LEU A 429 0.94 5.05 -8.55
C LEU A 429 0.19 5.96 -7.57
N LEU A 430 0.55 7.23 -7.51
CA LEU A 430 -0.22 8.23 -6.76
C LEU A 430 -1.33 8.79 -7.66
N ASP A 431 -2.53 8.93 -7.11
CA ASP A 431 -3.67 9.57 -7.77
C ASP A 431 -4.03 10.86 -7.03
N ASP A 432 -3.63 11.99 -7.63
CA ASP A 432 -3.92 13.34 -7.14
C ASP A 432 -4.93 14.07 -8.05
N GLN A 433 -5.57 13.36 -9.00
CA GLN A 433 -6.37 13.99 -10.08
C GLN A 433 -7.61 14.73 -9.57
N ASN A 434 -8.03 14.47 -8.33
CA ASN A 434 -9.22 15.04 -7.70
C ASN A 434 -8.88 16.10 -6.63
N GLY A 435 -7.60 16.46 -6.44
CA GLY A 435 -7.17 17.44 -5.43
C GLY A 435 -7.59 17.09 -3.99
N ARG A 436 -7.69 15.78 -3.67
CA ARG A 436 -8.12 15.32 -2.34
C ARG A 436 -7.01 15.59 -1.34
N THR A 437 -7.35 16.25 -0.24
CA THR A 437 -6.43 16.56 0.84
C THR A 437 -6.85 15.91 2.16
N ALA A 438 -5.86 15.58 2.99
CA ALA A 438 -6.08 15.13 4.36
C ALA A 438 -5.10 15.81 5.32
N LEU A 439 -5.46 15.89 6.60
CA LEU A 439 -4.67 16.55 7.62
C LEU A 439 -3.51 15.66 8.09
N ASP A 440 -2.38 16.26 8.48
CA ASP A 440 -1.27 15.51 9.11
C ASP A 440 -1.74 14.72 10.34
N SER A 441 -2.73 15.21 11.08
CA SER A 441 -3.34 14.47 12.21
C SER A 441 -4.02 13.14 11.79
N GLN A 442 -4.53 13.03 10.56
CA GLN A 442 -5.06 11.78 10.01
C GLN A 442 -3.91 10.82 9.64
N ARG A 443 -2.82 11.36 9.08
CA ARG A 443 -1.60 10.58 8.78
C ARG A 443 -0.95 10.05 10.05
N ASP A 444 -0.78 10.89 11.05
CA ASP A 444 -0.21 10.52 12.35
C ASP A 444 -1.06 9.46 13.05
N ALA A 445 -2.39 9.52 12.94
CA ALA A 445 -3.28 8.47 13.44
C ALA A 445 -3.06 7.13 12.72
N LEU A 446 -2.85 7.12 11.40
CA LEU A 446 -2.50 5.91 10.64
C LEU A 446 -1.12 5.37 11.05
N ILE A 447 -0.14 6.24 11.29
CA ILE A 447 1.21 5.85 11.76
C ILE A 447 1.15 5.27 13.18
N ALA A 448 0.36 5.86 14.07
CA ALA A 448 0.18 5.36 15.43
C ALA A 448 -0.55 4.01 15.47
N ASP A 449 -1.62 3.85 14.68
CA ASP A 449 -2.31 2.55 14.53
C ASP A 449 -1.38 1.49 13.93
N SER A 450 -0.55 1.85 12.93
CA SER A 450 0.44 0.93 12.32
C SER A 450 1.26 0.20 13.38
N ALA A 451 1.83 0.91 14.36
CA ALA A 451 2.64 0.32 15.43
C ALA A 451 1.85 -0.65 16.33
N VAL A 452 0.57 -0.40 16.58
CA VAL A 452 -0.33 -1.31 17.33
C VAL A 452 -0.61 -2.57 16.51
N GLN A 453 -0.93 -2.39 15.23
CA GLN A 453 -1.30 -3.49 14.33
C GLN A 453 -0.10 -4.36 13.91
N ASP A 454 1.11 -3.81 13.88
CA ASP A 454 2.35 -4.55 13.64
C ASP A 454 2.61 -5.60 14.72
N LEU A 455 2.37 -5.25 15.99
CA LEU A 455 2.45 -6.19 17.12
C LEU A 455 1.44 -7.33 16.99
N ALA A 456 0.22 -7.03 16.54
CA ALA A 456 -0.80 -8.04 16.26
C ALA A 456 -0.44 -8.92 15.05
N ARG A 457 0.05 -8.35 13.95
CA ARG A 457 0.38 -9.09 12.71
C ARG A 457 1.49 -10.11 12.93
N ARG A 458 2.49 -9.78 13.75
CA ARG A 458 3.62 -10.66 14.11
C ARG A 458 3.19 -11.97 14.78
N THR A 459 2.02 -12.01 15.44
CA THR A 459 1.45 -13.22 16.06
C THR A 459 0.29 -13.81 15.25
N ALA A 460 -0.48 -12.98 14.53
CA ALA A 460 -1.73 -13.39 13.88
C ALA A 460 -1.57 -14.07 12.51
N ALA A 461 -0.47 -13.84 11.77
CA ALA A 461 -0.18 -14.54 10.52
C ALA A 461 0.33 -15.98 10.80
N SER A 462 -0.55 -16.85 11.27
CA SER A 462 -0.29 -18.25 11.62
C SER A 462 -1.46 -19.16 11.24
N GLY A 463 -1.22 -20.48 11.21
CA GLY A 463 -2.19 -21.44 10.69
C GLY A 463 -2.41 -21.25 9.19
N GLY A 464 -3.67 -21.27 8.74
CA GLY A 464 -4.02 -21.18 7.32
C GLY A 464 -3.60 -19.88 6.62
N PHE A 465 -3.36 -18.79 7.35
CA PHE A 465 -2.90 -17.50 6.82
C PHE A 465 -1.41 -17.24 7.10
N ASP A 466 -0.58 -18.28 7.03
CA ASP A 466 0.88 -18.14 7.03
C ASP A 466 1.44 -17.59 5.69
N ASN A 467 0.57 -17.32 4.71
CA ASN A 467 0.91 -16.67 3.44
C ASN A 467 0.98 -15.14 3.51
N LEU A 468 0.78 -14.53 4.68
CA LEU A 468 0.86 -13.08 4.91
C LEU A 468 2.17 -12.70 5.62
N ALA A 469 2.74 -11.55 5.28
CA ALA A 469 4.02 -11.13 5.84
C ALA A 469 3.87 -10.68 7.31
N ARG A 470 4.77 -11.17 8.17
CA ARG A 470 4.95 -10.67 9.55
C ARG A 470 5.83 -9.41 9.64
N LEU A 471 6.02 -8.74 8.50
CA LEU A 471 6.76 -7.49 8.39
C LEU A 471 5.87 -6.31 8.79
N ASP A 472 6.50 -5.28 9.35
CA ASP A 472 5.85 -4.03 9.75
C ASP A 472 5.17 -3.35 8.53
N ASP A 473 4.13 -2.56 8.78
CA ASP A 473 3.28 -1.97 7.73
C ASP A 473 2.87 -0.54 8.06
N ARG A 474 3.32 0.41 7.24
CA ARG A 474 2.90 1.82 7.28
C ARG A 474 1.55 2.00 6.60
N ARG A 475 0.51 2.27 7.39
CA ARG A 475 -0.87 2.45 6.90
C ARG A 475 -1.10 3.72 6.10
N ASP A 476 -0.25 4.73 6.29
CA ASP A 476 -0.21 5.94 5.47
C ASP A 476 0.50 5.72 4.11
N GLN A 477 1.06 4.54 3.85
CA GLN A 477 1.80 4.21 2.64
C GLN A 477 1.15 3.04 1.88
N SER A 478 1.30 3.06 0.55
CA SER A 478 0.99 1.90 -0.30
C SER A 478 1.90 0.72 0.01
N ARG A 479 1.49 -0.48 -0.41
CA ARG A 479 2.25 -1.71 -0.12
C ARG A 479 2.22 -2.70 -1.27
N ILE A 480 3.42 -3.07 -1.74
CA ILE A 480 3.64 -4.31 -2.50
C ILE A 480 4.20 -5.34 -1.52
N GLU A 481 3.43 -6.40 -1.24
CA GLU A 481 3.81 -7.50 -0.36
C GLU A 481 4.12 -8.75 -1.18
N ILE A 482 5.24 -9.40 -0.90
CA ILE A 482 5.67 -10.62 -1.57
C ILE A 482 6.09 -11.64 -0.51
N VAL A 483 5.38 -12.76 -0.43
CA VAL A 483 5.64 -13.82 0.55
C VAL A 483 5.89 -15.12 -0.19
N SER A 484 6.99 -15.79 0.13
CA SER A 484 7.34 -17.10 -0.40
C SER A 484 7.93 -17.98 0.70
N GLY A 485 7.41 -19.20 0.85
CA GLY A 485 8.04 -20.19 1.72
C GLY A 485 9.39 -20.67 1.17
N GLY A 486 9.62 -20.57 -0.15
CA GLY A 486 10.90 -20.82 -0.80
C GLY A 486 11.55 -19.54 -1.34
N GLY A 487 11.65 -19.41 -2.65
CA GLY A 487 12.40 -18.34 -3.33
C GLY A 487 11.54 -17.17 -3.82
N VAL A 488 12.17 -15.99 -3.97
CA VAL A 488 11.61 -14.83 -4.69
C VAL A 488 12.63 -14.36 -5.73
N VAL A 489 12.20 -14.20 -6.99
CA VAL A 489 13.05 -13.75 -8.09
C VAL A 489 12.44 -12.55 -8.80
N PHE A 490 13.22 -11.48 -8.93
CA PHE A 490 12.98 -10.37 -9.83
C PHE A 490 13.95 -10.50 -11.00
N GLU A 491 13.45 -10.88 -12.18
CA GLU A 491 14.26 -11.06 -13.38
C GLU A 491 14.73 -9.73 -13.99
N GLY A 492 15.75 -9.77 -14.84
CA GLY A 492 16.21 -8.58 -15.55
C GLY A 492 15.13 -8.00 -16.46
N GLY A 493 14.87 -6.69 -16.34
CA GLY A 493 13.77 -6.00 -17.01
C GLY A 493 12.53 -5.80 -16.13
N SER A 494 12.33 -6.65 -15.11
CA SER A 494 11.18 -6.54 -14.19
C SER A 494 11.15 -5.17 -13.50
N THR A 495 9.93 -4.69 -13.22
CA THR A 495 9.72 -3.41 -12.50
C THR A 495 8.69 -3.58 -11.41
N THR A 496 9.08 -3.26 -10.18
CA THR A 496 8.22 -3.21 -8.99
C THR A 496 8.29 -1.78 -8.43
N LEU A 497 7.23 -1.00 -8.59
CA LEU A 497 7.17 0.43 -8.30
C LEU A 497 6.07 0.72 -7.26
N ALA A 498 6.41 1.41 -6.17
CA ALA A 498 5.45 1.94 -5.21
C ALA A 498 5.91 3.33 -4.73
N THR A 499 5.55 4.38 -5.46
CA THR A 499 6.02 5.77 -5.23
C THR A 499 5.73 6.21 -3.79
N GLY A 500 6.78 6.55 -3.03
CA GLY A 500 6.70 6.90 -1.61
C GLY A 500 6.17 5.78 -0.68
N GLY A 501 6.03 4.56 -1.19
CA GLY A 501 5.35 3.43 -0.56
C GLY A 501 6.27 2.37 0.04
N GLN A 502 5.78 1.14 0.12
CA GLN A 502 6.50 0.00 0.70
C GLN A 502 6.63 -1.15 -0.31
N ILE A 503 7.80 -1.78 -0.38
CA ILE A 503 7.99 -3.11 -0.95
C ILE A 503 8.47 -4.03 0.18
N ALA A 504 7.65 -4.99 0.58
CA ALA A 504 7.92 -5.91 1.68
C ALA A 504 8.04 -7.34 1.16
N VAL A 505 9.24 -7.91 1.20
CA VAL A 505 9.57 -9.25 0.64
C VAL A 505 9.98 -10.20 1.76
N ALA A 506 9.32 -11.35 1.85
CA ALA A 506 9.61 -12.41 2.82
C ALA A 506 9.83 -13.75 2.10
N ALA A 507 11.09 -14.17 1.95
CA ALA A 507 11.51 -15.46 1.38
C ALA A 507 11.91 -16.45 2.51
N SER A 508 10.91 -16.96 3.23
CA SER A 508 11.03 -17.53 4.58
C SER A 508 12.06 -18.65 4.74
N ASN A 509 12.21 -19.54 3.75
CA ASN A 509 13.24 -20.61 3.78
C ASN A 509 14.24 -20.51 2.61
N GLY A 510 14.20 -19.44 1.82
CA GLY A 510 14.98 -19.31 0.59
C GLY A 510 15.68 -17.97 0.42
N ARG A 511 15.90 -17.61 -0.85
CA ARG A 511 16.66 -16.45 -1.29
C ARG A 511 15.74 -15.48 -2.03
N SER A 512 15.89 -14.18 -1.76
CA SER A 512 15.44 -13.11 -2.63
C SER A 512 16.54 -12.78 -3.64
N THR A 513 16.25 -12.84 -4.94
CA THR A 513 17.21 -12.50 -6.00
C THR A 513 16.71 -11.30 -6.80
N VAL A 514 17.51 -10.24 -6.84
CA VAL A 514 17.27 -9.05 -7.69
C VAL A 514 18.30 -9.09 -8.82
N ALA A 515 17.87 -9.51 -10.01
CA ALA A 515 18.77 -9.75 -11.14
C ALA A 515 19.28 -8.46 -11.80
N ASN A 516 20.32 -8.59 -12.63
CA ASN A 516 20.79 -7.49 -13.47
C ASN A 516 19.63 -6.88 -14.29
N GLY A 517 19.41 -5.57 -14.19
CA GLY A 517 18.35 -4.85 -14.88
C GLY A 517 16.96 -4.94 -14.22
N ALA A 518 16.79 -5.64 -13.10
CA ALA A 518 15.57 -5.60 -12.29
C ALA A 518 15.48 -4.27 -11.53
N ARG A 519 14.28 -3.68 -11.43
CA ARG A 519 14.01 -2.39 -10.76
C ARG A 519 13.01 -2.56 -9.62
N LEU A 520 13.42 -2.20 -8.41
CA LEU A 520 12.56 -2.01 -7.25
C LEU A 520 12.62 -0.52 -6.87
N ASP A 521 11.53 0.22 -7.06
CA ASP A 521 11.51 1.67 -6.88
C ASP A 521 10.42 2.06 -5.88
N VAL A 522 10.82 2.71 -4.79
CA VAL A 522 9.93 3.34 -3.81
C VAL A 522 10.26 4.82 -3.62
N SER A 523 10.95 5.43 -4.59
CA SER A 523 11.33 6.83 -4.51
C SER A 523 10.11 7.75 -4.37
N GLY A 524 10.34 8.87 -3.71
CA GLY A 524 9.29 9.86 -3.49
C GLY A 524 8.86 10.54 -4.78
N ALA A 525 7.62 11.02 -4.81
CA ALA A 525 7.06 11.79 -5.91
C ALA A 525 7.91 13.04 -6.22
N VAL A 526 8.24 13.24 -7.50
CA VAL A 526 9.12 14.32 -7.96
C VAL A 526 8.30 15.38 -8.70
N GLY A 527 8.57 16.66 -8.45
CA GLY A 527 7.86 17.78 -9.09
C GLY A 527 6.45 18.02 -8.55
N VAL A 528 6.17 17.59 -7.31
CA VAL A 528 4.87 17.76 -6.65
C VAL A 528 4.56 19.25 -6.52
N GLN A 529 3.50 19.69 -7.18
CA GLN A 529 3.14 21.10 -7.28
C GLN A 529 2.57 21.59 -5.95
N VAL A 530 3.21 22.60 -5.34
CA VAL A 530 2.76 23.20 -4.08
C VAL A 530 2.60 24.70 -4.28
N ALA A 531 1.42 25.26 -4.01
CA ALA A 531 1.21 26.71 -4.14
C ALA A 531 1.97 27.48 -3.04
N MET A 532 2.62 28.62 -3.35
CA MET A 532 3.30 29.45 -2.32
C MET A 532 2.39 29.77 -1.13
N SER A 533 1.09 30.01 -1.40
CA SER A 533 0.08 30.30 -0.38
C SER A 533 -0.15 29.17 0.63
N SER A 534 0.27 27.93 0.37
CA SER A 534 0.25 26.84 1.36
C SER A 534 1.23 27.09 2.52
N ASN A 535 2.18 28.01 2.36
CA ASN A 535 3.06 28.45 3.43
C ASN A 535 2.44 29.55 4.32
N ASN A 536 1.20 29.96 4.05
CA ASN A 536 0.59 31.13 4.66
C ASN A 536 -0.64 30.72 5.49
N VAL A 537 -0.54 30.90 6.80
CA VAL A 537 -1.56 30.43 7.76
C VAL A 537 -2.30 31.64 8.33
N GLU A 538 -3.63 31.60 8.30
CA GLU A 538 -4.48 32.58 9.00
C GLU A 538 -4.69 32.14 10.44
N ILE A 539 -4.34 33.02 11.38
CA ILE A 539 -4.46 32.83 12.82
C ILE A 539 -5.50 33.81 13.33
N ASN A 540 -6.48 33.33 14.09
CA ASN A 540 -7.33 34.21 14.88
C ASN A 540 -6.69 34.36 16.27
N ILE A 541 -6.09 35.51 16.55
CA ILE A 541 -5.36 35.70 17.82
C ILE A 541 -6.37 35.64 18.98
N GLN A 542 -6.12 34.75 19.95
CA GLN A 542 -6.77 34.72 21.24
C GLN A 542 -5.72 34.70 22.37
N GLY A 543 -6.16 34.52 23.62
CA GLY A 543 -5.25 34.42 24.77
C GLY A 543 -4.34 33.18 24.74
N ASN A 544 -4.74 32.12 24.03
CA ASN A 544 -3.97 30.87 23.95
C ASN A 544 -2.75 30.98 23.02
N GLU A 545 -2.86 31.73 21.93
CA GLU A 545 -1.75 31.97 21.01
C GLU A 545 -0.71 32.86 21.70
N GLN A 546 -1.15 33.82 22.52
CA GLN A 546 -0.28 34.72 23.28
C GLN A 546 0.17 34.14 24.64
N ARG A 547 0.03 32.82 24.90
CA ARG A 547 0.17 32.25 26.27
C ARG A 547 1.50 32.58 26.95
N ASP A 548 2.59 32.62 26.19
CA ASP A 548 3.96 32.90 26.64
C ASP A 548 4.40 34.36 26.37
N ALA A 549 3.48 35.22 25.91
CA ALA A 549 3.65 36.66 25.70
C ALA A 549 2.70 37.46 26.64
N PRO A 550 2.87 37.36 27.98
CA PRO A 550 1.91 37.88 28.96
C PRO A 550 1.64 39.38 28.82
N LEU A 551 2.66 40.17 28.46
CA LEU A 551 2.58 41.61 28.21
C LEU A 551 1.52 41.99 27.16
N ASN A 552 1.23 41.09 26.22
CA ASN A 552 0.21 41.30 25.18
C ASN A 552 -1.08 40.55 25.51
N ARG A 553 -0.96 39.27 25.91
CA ARG A 553 -2.06 38.40 26.34
C ARG A 553 -3.02 39.09 27.32
N ASP A 554 -2.46 39.70 28.36
CA ASP A 554 -3.22 40.24 29.49
C ASP A 554 -3.89 41.58 29.14
N THR A 555 -3.49 42.24 28.04
CA THR A 555 -4.15 43.46 27.51
C THR A 555 -5.39 43.14 26.68
N THR A 556 -5.46 41.93 26.11
CA THR A 556 -6.47 41.49 25.13
C THR A 556 -6.56 42.31 23.83
N LEU A 557 -5.69 43.31 23.60
CA LEU A 557 -5.79 44.25 22.47
C LEU A 557 -5.57 43.64 21.08
N LEU A 558 -4.96 42.45 21.02
CA LEU A 558 -4.81 41.68 19.78
C LEU A 558 -5.95 40.66 19.57
N ASN A 559 -6.76 40.38 20.59
CA ASN A 559 -7.74 39.28 20.54
C ASN A 559 -8.81 39.52 19.45
N ASN A 560 -9.25 38.43 18.81
CA ASN A 560 -10.16 38.42 17.66
C ASN A 560 -9.59 39.08 16.38
N SER A 561 -8.29 39.39 16.33
CA SER A 561 -7.63 39.82 15.10
C SER A 561 -7.26 38.62 14.24
N ASN A 562 -7.75 38.58 13.00
CA ASN A 562 -7.23 37.66 11.99
C ASN A 562 -5.90 38.18 11.45
N VAL A 563 -4.86 37.34 11.50
CA VAL A 563 -3.51 37.68 11.05
C VAL A 563 -2.93 36.57 10.17
N TRP A 564 -2.14 36.97 9.18
CA TRP A 564 -1.44 36.06 8.28
C TRP A 564 0.02 35.93 8.69
N ILE A 565 0.47 34.69 8.88
CA ILE A 565 1.86 34.34 9.19
C ILE A 565 2.48 33.49 8.06
N ASP A 566 3.80 33.60 7.90
CA ASP A 566 4.59 32.73 7.02
C ASP A 566 5.12 31.53 7.83
N ARG A 567 4.58 30.33 7.61
CA ARG A 567 4.91 29.13 8.40
C ARG A 567 6.39 28.73 8.27
N ARG A 568 7.06 29.13 7.18
CA ARG A 568 8.48 28.83 6.92
C ARG A 568 9.41 29.55 7.91
N LYS A 569 8.94 30.62 8.56
CA LYS A 569 9.69 31.36 9.58
C LYS A 569 9.60 30.74 10.98
N LEU A 570 8.66 29.81 11.23
CA LEU A 570 8.33 29.38 12.59
C LEU A 570 9.46 28.63 13.29
N LEU A 571 9.60 28.88 14.60
CA LEU A 571 10.54 28.19 15.48
C LEU A 571 9.83 27.04 16.18
N ARG A 572 10.38 25.82 16.06
CA ARG A 572 9.87 24.64 16.74
C ARG A 572 10.47 24.51 18.15
N VAL A 573 9.61 24.40 19.15
CA VAL A 573 9.95 24.02 20.52
C VAL A 573 9.53 22.57 20.74
N ALA A 574 10.48 21.71 21.09
CA ALA A 574 10.22 20.28 21.28
C ALA A 574 9.29 19.98 22.47
N ALA A 575 8.59 18.86 22.41
CA ALA A 575 7.81 18.33 23.54
C ALA A 575 8.68 18.17 24.80
N GLY A 576 8.05 18.31 25.98
CA GLY A 576 8.70 18.31 27.30
C GLY A 576 9.35 19.65 27.68
N VAL A 577 9.72 20.51 26.72
CA VAL A 577 10.32 21.81 27.02
C VAL A 577 9.28 22.72 27.68
N GLY A 578 9.57 23.17 28.90
CA GLY A 578 8.66 24.01 29.69
C GLY A 578 7.45 23.27 30.27
N GLY A 579 7.47 21.93 30.34
CA GLY A 579 6.40 21.14 30.95
C GLY A 579 5.18 20.89 30.05
N TYR A 580 5.30 21.11 28.74
CA TYR A 580 4.24 20.84 27.76
C TYR A 580 4.44 19.49 27.06
N ASP A 581 3.43 18.63 27.07
CA ASP A 581 3.51 17.26 26.52
C ASP A 581 3.62 17.19 24.99
N LYS A 582 3.27 18.28 24.28
CA LYS A 582 3.33 18.38 22.83
C LYS A 582 4.39 19.38 22.39
N GLU A 583 4.90 19.21 21.17
CA GLU A 583 5.69 20.27 20.53
C GLU A 583 4.83 21.53 20.29
N ARG A 584 5.49 22.67 20.23
CA ARG A 584 4.89 23.99 20.08
C ARG A 584 5.60 24.75 18.97
N TRP A 585 4.89 25.61 18.26
CA TRP A 585 5.44 26.33 17.10
C TRP A 585 5.23 27.83 17.28
N TYR A 586 6.31 28.61 17.24
CA TYR A 586 6.28 30.04 17.54
C TYR A 586 6.66 30.89 16.34
N THR A 587 6.05 32.07 16.22
CA THR A 587 6.65 33.18 15.47
C THR A 587 8.04 33.50 16.04
N PRO A 588 9.09 33.73 15.23
CA PRO A 588 10.44 34.08 15.67
C PRO A 588 10.60 35.01 16.87
N GLY A 589 9.77 36.06 16.99
CA GLY A 589 9.82 36.99 18.13
C GLY A 589 9.13 36.49 19.41
N GLY A 590 8.53 35.30 19.39
CA GLY A 590 7.85 34.67 20.53
C GLY A 590 6.40 35.10 20.77
N LEU A 591 5.86 36.06 20.00
CA LEU A 591 4.53 36.65 20.27
C LEU A 591 3.37 35.63 20.18
N LEU A 592 3.38 34.75 19.18
CA LEU A 592 2.31 33.78 18.94
C LEU A 592 2.83 32.33 18.92
N GLU A 593 2.19 31.47 19.72
CA GLU A 593 2.18 30.01 19.60
C GLU A 593 1.05 29.60 18.65
N VAL A 594 1.37 28.86 17.59
CA VAL A 594 0.47 28.61 16.45
C VAL A 594 0.37 27.13 16.05
N GLY A 595 0.91 26.21 16.85
CA GLY A 595 0.93 24.77 16.54
C GLY A 595 -0.46 24.18 16.30
N GLY A 596 -1.49 24.69 16.99
CA GLY A 596 -2.89 24.30 16.79
C GLY A 596 -3.43 24.58 15.39
N TYR A 597 -2.91 25.61 14.70
CA TYR A 597 -3.34 25.97 13.34
C TYR A 597 -2.59 25.20 12.25
N LEU A 598 -1.33 24.81 12.50
CA LEU A 598 -0.54 24.04 11.54
C LEU A 598 -1.17 22.67 11.23
N GLY A 599 -1.82 22.05 12.22
CA GLY A 599 -2.51 20.76 12.06
C GLY A 599 -3.85 20.83 11.30
N LEU A 600 -4.29 22.02 10.88
CA LEU A 600 -5.52 22.23 10.08
C LEU A 600 -5.24 22.34 8.57
N GLN A 601 -3.98 22.27 8.15
CA GLN A 601 -3.63 22.30 6.74
C GLN A 601 -3.84 20.92 6.10
N GLY A 602 -4.62 20.89 5.01
CA GLY A 602 -4.76 19.71 4.17
C GLY A 602 -3.55 19.54 3.25
N HIS A 603 -3.08 18.30 3.15
CA HIS A 603 -1.97 17.88 2.30
C HIS A 603 -2.43 16.89 1.24
N THR A 604 -1.85 16.95 0.03
CA THR A 604 -2.19 16.00 -1.04
C THR A 604 -1.42 14.68 -0.89
N VAL A 605 -1.87 13.64 -1.60
CA VAL A 605 -1.14 12.36 -1.62
C VAL A 605 0.24 12.52 -2.27
N GLY A 606 0.39 13.46 -3.20
CA GLY A 606 1.68 13.83 -3.78
C GLY A 606 2.64 14.39 -2.74
N GLU A 607 2.17 15.31 -1.87
CA GLU A 607 3.02 15.93 -0.84
C GLU A 607 3.50 14.90 0.20
N TRP A 608 2.63 14.01 0.67
CA TRP A 608 3.03 12.92 1.56
C TRP A 608 3.91 11.89 0.85
N GLY A 609 3.59 11.54 -0.39
CA GLY A 609 4.33 10.63 -1.24
C GLY A 609 5.66 11.20 -1.76
N ALA A 610 5.96 12.48 -1.56
CA ALA A 610 7.26 13.09 -1.87
C ALA A 610 8.38 12.58 -0.94
N GLN A 611 8.03 11.99 0.19
CA GLN A 611 8.98 11.25 1.02
C GLN A 611 9.37 9.93 0.34
N GLY A 612 10.66 9.57 0.37
CA GLY A 612 11.10 8.25 -0.09
C GLY A 612 10.50 7.14 0.78
N GLY A 613 10.06 6.06 0.12
CA GLY A 613 9.46 4.89 0.75
C GLY A 613 10.48 3.90 1.33
N SER A 614 10.06 2.64 1.51
CA SER A 614 10.89 1.59 2.09
C SER A 614 10.90 0.29 1.29
N VAL A 615 12.04 -0.40 1.28
CA VAL A 615 12.17 -1.77 0.76
C VAL A 615 12.73 -2.64 1.88
N VAL A 616 11.99 -3.67 2.25
CA VAL A 616 12.34 -4.60 3.34
C VAL A 616 12.44 -6.01 2.78
N PHE A 617 13.56 -6.68 3.02
CA PHE A 617 13.77 -8.09 2.73
C PHE A 617 13.93 -8.89 4.02
N ALA A 618 13.19 -9.98 4.16
CA ALA A 618 13.37 -11.01 5.17
C ALA A 618 13.50 -12.38 4.49
N GLY A 619 14.23 -13.29 5.12
CA GLY A 619 14.60 -14.59 4.57
C GLY A 619 16.05 -14.94 4.89
N ASN A 620 16.55 -16.03 4.32
CA ASN A 620 17.92 -16.49 4.59
C ASN A 620 18.98 -15.67 3.84
N GLU A 621 18.65 -15.14 2.66
CA GLU A 621 19.63 -14.47 1.78
C GLU A 621 18.97 -13.46 0.84
N LEU A 622 19.67 -12.35 0.58
CA LEU A 622 19.38 -11.39 -0.47
C LEU A 622 20.57 -11.32 -1.44
N VAL A 623 20.34 -11.60 -2.72
CA VAL A 623 21.33 -11.45 -3.79
C VAL A 623 20.90 -10.34 -4.75
N ALA A 624 21.51 -9.17 -4.61
CA ALA A 624 21.42 -8.10 -5.60
C ALA A 624 22.58 -8.23 -6.60
N GLN A 625 22.27 -8.53 -7.86
CA GLN A 625 23.28 -8.64 -8.92
C GLN A 625 23.76 -7.26 -9.37
N ALA A 626 25.00 -7.18 -9.87
CA ALA A 626 25.49 -5.96 -10.51
C ALA A 626 24.56 -5.54 -11.65
N GLY A 627 24.15 -4.26 -11.70
CA GLY A 627 23.16 -3.74 -12.65
C GLY A 627 21.70 -3.85 -12.21
N SER A 628 21.40 -4.46 -11.06
CA SER A 628 20.09 -4.28 -10.40
C SER A 628 19.93 -2.84 -9.87
N ASN A 629 18.69 -2.39 -9.70
CA ASN A 629 18.38 -1.08 -9.14
C ASN A 629 17.36 -1.19 -8.00
N ILE A 630 17.73 -0.72 -6.81
CA ILE A 630 16.84 -0.51 -5.67
C ILE A 630 16.86 0.99 -5.36
N ASN A 631 15.77 1.69 -5.65
CA ASN A 631 15.69 3.15 -5.55
C ASN A 631 14.88 3.57 -4.32
N LEU A 632 15.55 4.27 -3.40
CA LEU A 632 15.01 4.77 -2.12
C LEU A 632 15.06 6.31 -2.04
N SER A 633 15.28 7.01 -3.16
CA SER A 633 15.50 8.46 -3.12
C SER A 633 14.27 9.23 -2.62
N GLY A 634 14.49 10.32 -1.90
CA GLY A 634 13.44 11.32 -1.71
C GLY A 634 12.94 11.88 -3.05
N GLY A 635 11.72 12.39 -3.04
CA GLY A 635 11.13 13.15 -4.12
C GLY A 635 11.43 14.65 -4.00
N THR A 636 10.66 15.48 -4.71
CA THR A 636 10.78 16.94 -4.65
C THR A 636 9.41 17.62 -4.67
N LEU A 637 9.29 18.68 -3.86
CA LEU A 637 8.21 19.66 -3.96
C LEU A 637 8.66 20.78 -4.90
N ASP A 638 7.78 21.16 -5.83
CA ASP A 638 7.94 22.30 -6.74
C ASP A 638 7.04 23.43 -6.26
N VAL A 639 7.58 24.26 -5.35
CA VAL A 639 6.85 25.37 -4.74
C VAL A 639 6.70 26.49 -5.76
N GLN A 640 5.48 26.65 -6.29
CA GLN A 640 5.15 27.62 -7.32
C GLN A 640 5.30 29.04 -6.79
N THR A 641 5.81 29.96 -7.62
CA THR A 641 5.86 31.40 -7.32
C THR A 641 4.47 31.92 -6.96
N GLY A 642 4.38 32.79 -5.94
CA GLY A 642 3.09 33.35 -5.52
C GLY A 642 3.17 34.37 -4.39
N MET A 643 2.00 34.87 -3.97
CA MET A 643 1.91 35.89 -2.93
C MET A 643 1.73 35.26 -1.54
N ILE A 644 2.61 35.61 -0.60
CA ILE A 644 2.42 35.43 0.84
C ILE A 644 1.73 36.68 1.40
N LYS A 645 0.58 36.52 2.07
CA LYS A 645 -0.04 37.61 2.83
C LYS A 645 0.72 37.85 4.13
N GLN A 646 0.80 39.11 4.53
CA GLN A 646 1.45 39.55 5.75
C GLN A 646 0.52 40.44 6.56
N SER A 647 0.56 40.28 7.89
CA SER A 647 -0.15 41.17 8.81
C SER A 647 0.84 41.98 9.64
N TRP A 648 0.40 43.17 10.05
CA TRP A 648 1.21 44.15 10.78
C TRP A 648 0.47 44.59 12.04
N ILE A 649 1.21 44.83 13.12
CA ILE A 649 0.68 45.29 14.41
C ILE A 649 1.40 46.56 14.88
N LYS A 650 0.67 47.41 15.60
CA LYS A 650 1.14 48.73 16.08
C LYS A 650 1.78 48.58 17.46
N GLY A 651 3.09 48.79 17.59
CA GLY A 651 3.77 48.83 18.88
C GLY A 651 3.39 50.08 19.69
N ALA A 652 3.44 49.99 21.02
CA ALA A 652 3.28 51.14 21.92
C ALA A 652 4.41 52.18 21.78
N ASP A 653 5.52 51.80 21.16
CA ASP A 653 6.64 52.68 20.77
C ASP A 653 6.38 53.44 19.45
N GLY A 654 5.21 53.27 18.83
CA GLY A 654 4.81 53.90 17.58
C GLY A 654 5.35 53.22 16.31
N ARG A 655 6.07 52.09 16.42
CA ARG A 655 6.56 51.33 15.25
C ARG A 655 5.53 50.31 14.75
N LEU A 656 5.72 49.86 13.51
CA LEU A 656 4.98 48.74 12.93
C LEU A 656 5.86 47.49 12.91
N TYR A 657 5.27 46.37 13.31
CA TYR A 657 5.92 45.07 13.36
C TYR A 657 5.16 44.06 12.49
N GLU A 658 5.87 43.29 11.67
CA GLU A 658 5.27 42.16 10.95
C GLU A 658 4.96 41.05 11.94
N VAL A 659 3.72 40.54 11.95
CA VAL A 659 3.27 39.54 12.92
C VAL A 659 4.16 38.28 12.94
N SER A 660 4.64 37.82 11.78
CA SER A 660 5.54 36.65 11.71
C SER A 660 6.90 36.84 12.40
N SER A 661 7.29 38.06 12.78
CA SER A 661 8.58 38.36 13.42
C SER A 661 8.48 39.29 14.64
N ALA A 662 7.26 39.64 15.06
CA ALA A 662 6.97 40.54 16.17
C ALA A 662 7.52 40.03 17.52
N PRO A 663 8.37 40.81 18.23
CA PRO A 663 8.87 40.46 19.55
C PRO A 663 7.78 40.38 20.64
N ALA A 664 7.88 39.43 21.56
CA ALA A 664 6.94 39.22 22.67
C ALA A 664 7.09 40.23 23.83
N ASP A 665 8.25 40.88 23.94
CA ASP A 665 8.62 41.87 24.96
C ASP A 665 8.21 43.31 24.60
N VAL A 666 7.69 43.53 23.40
CA VAL A 666 7.05 44.79 22.97
C VAL A 666 5.55 44.69 23.22
N GLN A 667 4.97 45.72 23.85
CA GLN A 667 3.51 45.83 24.00
C GLN A 667 2.88 46.39 22.72
N TYR A 668 1.81 45.75 22.23
CA TYR A 668 1.08 46.15 21.03
C TYR A 668 -0.27 46.81 21.38
N THR A 669 -0.69 47.73 20.51
CA THR A 669 -1.92 48.53 20.64
C THR A 669 -3.04 48.09 19.70
N GLY A 670 -2.80 47.07 18.86
CA GLY A 670 -3.78 46.48 17.95
C GLY A 670 -3.22 46.17 16.56
N LEU A 671 -4.06 45.53 15.73
CA LEU A 671 -3.79 45.30 14.31
C LEU A 671 -3.64 46.63 13.56
N TYR A 672 -2.66 46.72 12.66
CA TYR A 672 -2.53 47.84 11.74
C TYR A 672 -3.57 47.74 10.63
N LYS A 673 -4.44 48.75 10.53
CA LYS A 673 -5.53 48.81 9.54
C LYS A 673 -5.33 49.88 8.45
N GLY A 674 -4.09 50.33 8.25
CA GLY A 674 -3.79 51.50 7.42
C GLY A 674 -3.84 52.81 8.22
N TYR A 675 -3.99 53.92 7.52
CA TYR A 675 -4.38 55.21 8.11
C TYR A 675 -5.86 55.15 8.54
N GLU A 676 -6.13 55.57 9.77
CA GLU A 676 -7.46 55.50 10.41
C GLU A 676 -8.07 56.90 10.46
N ASP A 677 -9.11 57.15 9.65
CA ASP A 677 -9.86 58.41 9.65
C ASP A 677 -11.06 58.29 10.59
N ALA A 678 -10.83 58.60 11.87
CA ALA A 678 -11.77 58.36 12.95
C ALA A 678 -12.97 59.33 12.91
N HIS A 679 -14.18 58.81 12.66
CA HIS A 679 -15.35 59.67 12.49
C HIS A 679 -15.92 60.16 13.83
N LYS A 680 -15.45 61.33 14.27
CA LYS A 680 -15.75 61.99 15.57
C LYS A 680 -17.22 62.02 16.01
N ARG A 681 -18.19 61.95 15.08
CA ARG A 681 -19.65 62.00 15.39
C ARG A 681 -20.33 60.63 15.42
N TRP A 682 -19.79 59.62 14.75
CA TRP A 682 -20.46 58.32 14.54
C TRP A 682 -19.70 57.13 15.13
N GLY A 683 -18.49 57.37 15.66
CA GLY A 683 -17.70 56.40 16.39
C GLY A 683 -17.09 55.32 15.49
N ASP A 684 -16.51 54.31 16.13
CA ASP A 684 -15.62 53.32 15.51
C ASP A 684 -16.26 52.52 14.37
N LYS A 685 -17.60 52.43 14.36
CA LYS A 685 -18.39 51.78 13.29
C LYS A 685 -18.38 52.56 11.97
N THR A 686 -17.85 53.78 11.94
CA THR A 686 -17.81 54.66 10.75
C THR A 686 -16.40 55.23 10.51
N THR A 687 -15.38 54.68 11.18
CA THR A 687 -13.96 55.01 10.91
C THR A 687 -13.53 54.51 9.54
N GLY A 688 -12.94 55.38 8.73
CA GLY A 688 -12.34 55.02 7.44
C GLY A 688 -10.97 54.37 7.62
N PHE A 689 -10.64 53.37 6.81
CA PHE A 689 -9.37 52.63 6.87
C PHE A 689 -8.68 52.65 5.50
N PHE A 690 -7.50 53.26 5.42
CA PHE A 690 -6.78 53.50 4.16
C PHE A 690 -5.37 52.89 4.21
N TYR A 691 -5.21 51.72 3.61
CA TYR A 691 -3.90 51.06 3.53
C TYR A 691 -2.98 51.73 2.50
N ASN A 692 -1.68 51.74 2.80
CA ASN A 692 -0.64 52.18 1.87
C ASN A 692 0.33 50.99 1.63
N PRO A 693 0.50 50.49 0.38
CA PRO A 693 1.38 49.36 0.11
C PRO A 693 2.86 49.62 0.41
N LEU A 694 3.27 50.88 0.57
CA LEU A 694 4.62 51.28 1.00
C LEU A 694 4.80 51.26 2.53
N ILE A 695 3.71 51.22 3.31
CA ILE A 695 3.72 51.26 4.78
C ILE A 695 2.97 50.03 5.30
N GLY A 696 3.72 48.96 5.59
CA GLY A 696 3.14 47.68 6.00
C GLY A 696 2.51 46.92 4.82
N PRO A 697 3.29 46.46 3.83
CA PRO A 697 2.78 45.70 2.69
C PRO A 697 2.00 44.47 3.17
N GLN A 698 0.77 44.33 2.67
CA GLN A 698 -0.13 43.21 3.04
C GLN A 698 0.17 41.92 2.28
N GLN A 699 1.00 41.98 1.23
CA GLN A 699 1.39 40.83 0.42
C GLN A 699 2.83 41.00 -0.08
N ARG A 700 3.52 39.87 -0.24
CA ARG A 700 4.88 39.78 -0.76
C ARG A 700 4.96 38.65 -1.78
N LEU A 701 5.54 38.93 -2.94
CA LEU A 701 5.85 37.92 -3.96
C LEU A 701 7.08 37.11 -3.53
N GLU A 702 6.99 35.79 -3.65
CA GLU A 702 8.04 34.80 -3.34
C GLU A 702 8.12 33.75 -4.47
#